data_AF-A0A348MWC9-F1
#
_entry.id   AF-A0A348MWC9-F1
#
_cell.length_a   1.000
_cell.length_b   1.000
_cell.length_c   1.000
_cell.angle_alpha   90.00
_cell.angle_beta   90.00
_cell.angle_gamma   90.00
#
_symmetry.space_group_name_H-M   'P 1'
#
loop_
_entity.id
_entity.type
_entity.pdbx_description
1 polymer ?
#
loop_
_entity_poly.entity_id
_entity_poly.type
_entity_poly.pdbx_seq_one_letter_code
_entity_poly.pdbx_strand_id
1 'polypeptide(L)'
;MNNTPQRLRASLLGGALFLSGALISAPTFAQDPQSSEQHSEQNETSDLVTATDEKSSKRFAEWDVLKPPFPLHTVNIKSDEVTWASLDVTPDGKHIVFDTLGDLFISPIDGGNAQALTQDFAWNIHPAVSPDGKQVAFISDRDGLSNVWIMNIDGTELRQVTKEKNNIIHSPKWSPDGQYILVTKGIMSSRSIPAGEIWMYHHTGGTGLAIKKRVNGLKDQKNIADPAFSHDGQYIYYTQDVSGGFRFSYNRDPLTSVFAITRFDRETGEEERFISGTGGAVVPTPSPDGKHIAFIRRIQEKTALFIKDLNTGTETPVFKDLERDMQEGFGSEGYFSYFDWTPDSQQLVFWTAGKIHRLSIKDQTLTTLDINIDSQLQYADAVRFDVDVAPDNFDVKMLRWSQKSPDGKKALFQALGKLYVRDLKSGKTKRLTKQNDHDEYFPRYANDGKQIVYTTWHDQELGSVRVVSARGGNGDVITRQPGHYVEPAFSPDSEKITYRKFTGGYLLDPTYSVEPGIYVHDLGSEQSIRVSKQGMQPHFSGGSQRVYFTEYVSGTPYSETQLSSVDLLGEDKRTHLYGADKVSEYRISHDKQWVAFVYQYNTYVVPFVENGKKITISPTMTSLPVKQISARAGEYLNWAPDNQSLTWFHGPYLYEQSLNVANAENAVPITEGLKLSFSKASKKAQGYTAIVGGNVVTMRDADNKQEVINNGIVLINGNIIEAVGPADGITIPEGALIVDASGKTVIPGLIDTHAHGSQGRNEIIPQQNWSQFSNLAFGVTTIHDPSNDTTEIFAAAELQRAGLRVGPRVYSTGTILYGAEGLGYKAIINDFEDAYFHVQRLKDVGAISVKSYNQPRRDQRQWVLQAARELNMMVVPEGGGKLQQNLSMLVDGHTGLEHSLPIARGYDDLTKLWSATKFGYTPTFVVSYGGLMGEEYWYDRTNVWQNERLLRYTPHTLLDSRSIRRPTAPDEQYNHIEVAKYAKTLRDNGVSVHIGAHGQREGLAAHWELWIMAQGGFTPWEALRGGTIDGARHLGMDKQIGSIEVGKVADLAIIEGDVLADIKRSEFVSHTVINGRVFASATMQELGSETTPAPFFFADDNSQFMPQATQLEVDAKAKNYHWVH
;
A
#
# COMPACT_ATOMS: atom_id res chain seq x y z
N MET A 1 10.80 56.09 -6.18
CA MET A 1 11.36 55.92 -7.55
C MET A 1 10.60 54.77 -8.18
N ASN A 2 9.36 54.96 -8.62
CA ASN A 2 8.90 55.69 -9.82
C ASN A 2 8.97 54.78 -11.06
N ASN A 3 7.91 54.55 -11.86
CA ASN A 3 6.53 55.06 -11.82
C ASN A 3 5.52 54.06 -12.44
N THR A 4 4.27 54.09 -11.96
CA THR A 4 3.08 53.56 -12.67
C THR A 4 2.50 54.63 -13.63
N PRO A 5 1.74 54.23 -14.66
CA PRO A 5 0.31 54.62 -14.77
C PRO A 5 -0.62 53.41 -15.00
N GLN A 6 -1.77 53.26 -14.32
CA GLN A 6 -3.12 53.81 -14.63
C GLN A 6 -3.83 53.13 -15.83
N ARG A 7 -4.99 52.45 -15.68
CA ARG A 7 -6.41 52.89 -15.42
C ARG A 7 -7.07 53.49 -16.70
N LEU A 8 -8.37 53.34 -17.05
CA LEU A 8 -9.60 52.77 -16.42
C LEU A 8 -10.75 52.62 -17.48
N ARG A 9 -11.78 51.76 -17.21
CA ARG A 9 -13.22 51.87 -17.65
C ARG A 9 -13.58 51.63 -19.15
N ALA A 10 -14.83 51.25 -19.55
CA ALA A 10 -16.06 50.78 -18.85
C ALA A 10 -17.11 50.15 -19.82
N SER A 11 -18.17 49.50 -19.25
CA SER A 11 -19.57 49.31 -19.76
C SER A 11 -19.82 48.55 -21.10
N LEU A 12 -20.65 47.49 -21.15
CA LEU A 12 -22.15 47.43 -21.20
C LEU A 12 -22.74 48.05 -22.52
N LEU A 13 -23.82 47.57 -23.15
CA LEU A 13 -24.98 46.74 -22.70
C LEU A 13 -25.75 46.12 -23.92
N GLY A 14 -26.56 45.07 -23.70
CA GLY A 14 -27.57 44.52 -24.64
C GLY A 14 -27.18 43.21 -25.35
N GLY A 15 -28.03 42.21 -25.58
CA GLY A 15 -29.48 42.02 -25.31
C GLY A 15 -30.34 42.08 -26.59
N ALA A 16 -31.37 41.24 -26.82
CA ALA A 16 -31.89 40.08 -26.07
C ALA A 16 -32.92 39.29 -26.94
N LEU A 17 -33.55 38.23 -26.38
CA LEU A 17 -34.81 37.57 -26.84
C LEU A 17 -34.72 36.66 -28.10
N PHE A 18 -35.60 35.67 -28.37
CA PHE A 18 -36.74 35.11 -27.61
C PHE A 18 -37.06 33.63 -27.99
N LEU A 19 -37.50 32.84 -26.99
CA LEU A 19 -38.51 31.74 -26.93
C LEU A 19 -38.74 30.64 -28.01
N SER A 20 -39.25 29.51 -27.48
CA SER A 20 -40.05 28.41 -28.08
C SER A 20 -39.30 27.15 -28.61
N GLY A 21 -39.79 25.92 -28.39
CA GLY A 21 -40.92 25.49 -27.52
C GLY A 21 -41.31 24.00 -27.66
N ALA A 22 -41.87 23.43 -26.57
CA ALA A 22 -42.89 22.35 -26.44
C ALA A 22 -43.35 21.53 -27.68
N LEU A 23 -43.74 20.23 -27.62
CA LEU A 23 -43.91 19.23 -26.52
C LEU A 23 -44.26 17.81 -27.11
N ILE A 24 -44.20 16.76 -26.26
CA ILE A 24 -45.10 15.55 -26.23
C ILE A 24 -44.90 14.33 -27.19
N SER A 25 -45.18 13.14 -26.60
CA SER A 25 -45.60 11.82 -27.15
C SER A 25 -44.60 10.81 -27.74
N ALA A 26 -44.36 9.74 -26.96
CA ALA A 26 -44.42 8.34 -27.44
C ALA A 26 -45.90 7.83 -27.37
N PRO A 27 -46.33 6.62 -27.82
CA PRO A 27 -45.89 5.34 -27.20
C PRO A 27 -45.99 4.01 -28.04
N THR A 28 -45.42 2.91 -27.50
CA THR A 28 -45.90 1.48 -27.61
C THR A 28 -45.96 0.75 -28.98
N PHE A 29 -46.07 -0.59 -29.12
CA PHE A 29 -46.06 -1.77 -28.20
C PHE A 29 -45.70 -3.06 -29.00
N ALA A 30 -45.10 -4.08 -28.34
CA ALA A 30 -45.26 -5.54 -28.60
C ALA A 30 -44.79 -6.12 -29.98
N GLN A 31 -44.55 -7.42 -30.21
CA GLN A 31 -44.36 -8.61 -29.34
C GLN A 31 -43.54 -9.71 -30.06
N ASP A 32 -42.98 -10.65 -29.30
CA ASP A 32 -42.39 -11.97 -29.68
C ASP A 32 -43.46 -12.96 -30.24
N PRO A 33 -43.19 -14.23 -30.72
CA PRO A 33 -42.02 -15.10 -30.47
C PRO A 33 -41.52 -16.03 -31.63
N GLN A 34 -40.62 -16.97 -31.27
CA GLN A 34 -40.46 -18.38 -31.72
C GLN A 34 -39.31 -18.82 -32.68
N SER A 35 -38.23 -19.32 -32.05
CA SER A 35 -37.61 -20.67 -32.19
C SER A 35 -37.18 -21.26 -33.55
N SER A 36 -35.90 -21.62 -33.65
CA SER A 36 -35.45 -23.02 -33.93
C SER A 36 -33.94 -23.20 -33.65
N GLU A 37 -33.52 -24.40 -33.26
CA GLU A 37 -32.11 -24.78 -33.04
C GLU A 37 -31.41 -25.21 -34.35
N GLN A 38 -30.11 -24.93 -34.50
CA GLN A 38 -29.11 -25.93 -34.94
C GLN A 38 -27.66 -25.43 -34.81
N HIS A 39 -26.73 -26.35 -34.59
CA HIS A 39 -25.28 -26.09 -34.50
C HIS A 39 -24.60 -26.05 -35.88
N SER A 40 -23.63 -25.13 -36.05
CA SER A 40 -22.47 -25.33 -36.92
C SER A 40 -21.30 -24.44 -36.50
N GLU A 41 -20.10 -25.01 -36.37
CA GLU A 41 -18.86 -24.24 -36.14
C GLU A 41 -18.38 -23.55 -37.43
N GLN A 42 -18.00 -22.28 -37.37
CA GLN A 42 -16.85 -21.74 -38.12
C GLN A 42 -16.48 -20.28 -37.80
N ASN A 43 -15.18 -20.05 -37.64
CA ASN A 43 -14.42 -18.84 -37.97
C ASN A 43 -15.01 -17.46 -37.60
N GLU A 44 -14.65 -16.95 -36.42
CA GLU A 44 -14.58 -15.50 -36.22
C GLU A 44 -13.35 -14.94 -36.98
N THR A 45 -13.60 -14.14 -38.02
CA THR A 45 -12.57 -13.33 -38.68
C THR A 45 -12.71 -11.87 -38.27
N SER A 46 -11.59 -11.21 -38.02
CA SER A 46 -11.50 -9.82 -37.55
C SER A 46 -12.13 -8.80 -38.50
N ASP A 47 -13.08 -8.00 -38.02
CA ASP A 47 -13.44 -6.73 -38.65
C ASP A 47 -12.44 -5.63 -38.24
N LEU A 48 -11.57 -5.26 -39.18
CA LEU A 48 -10.62 -4.15 -39.05
C LEU A 48 -11.34 -2.83 -39.38
N VAL A 49 -11.67 -2.04 -38.35
CA VAL A 49 -12.28 -0.71 -38.51
C VAL A 49 -11.31 0.23 -39.24
N THR A 50 -11.69 0.70 -40.41
CA THR A 50 -10.95 1.73 -41.16
C THR A 50 -11.09 3.10 -40.51
N ALA A 51 -9.97 3.75 -40.21
CA ALA A 51 -9.96 5.02 -39.47
C ALA A 51 -10.31 6.24 -40.33
N THR A 52 -11.31 7.01 -39.89
CA THR A 52 -11.55 8.42 -40.26
C THR A 52 -12.11 9.19 -39.06
N ASP A 53 -11.43 10.28 -38.66
CA ASP A 53 -11.86 11.35 -37.75
C ASP A 53 -13.04 11.09 -36.78
N GLU A 54 -12.77 10.34 -35.69
CA GLU A 54 -13.45 10.57 -34.42
C GLU A 54 -12.45 10.99 -33.34
N LYS A 55 -12.87 11.95 -32.49
CA LYS A 55 -12.22 12.15 -31.20
C LYS A 55 -12.53 10.93 -30.34
N SER A 56 -11.58 10.02 -30.17
CA SER A 56 -11.69 8.87 -29.27
C SER A 56 -12.28 9.29 -27.93
N SER A 57 -13.52 8.85 -27.68
CA SER A 57 -14.23 9.08 -26.43
C SER A 57 -13.66 8.11 -25.39
N LYS A 58 -12.78 8.65 -24.52
CA LYS A 58 -12.27 7.89 -23.37
C LYS A 58 -13.43 7.23 -22.61
N ARG A 59 -13.26 5.98 -22.19
CA ARG A 59 -14.28 5.30 -21.38
C ARG A 59 -14.47 6.08 -20.09
N PHE A 60 -15.73 6.37 -19.76
CA PHE A 60 -16.11 7.23 -18.64
C PHE A 60 -15.44 8.63 -18.64
N ALA A 61 -15.38 9.29 -19.81
CA ALA A 61 -14.86 10.65 -19.95
C ALA A 61 -15.57 11.70 -19.05
N GLU A 62 -16.81 11.44 -18.66
CA GLU A 62 -17.50 12.11 -17.56
C GLU A 62 -17.68 11.10 -16.42
N TRP A 63 -17.31 11.48 -15.19
CA TRP A 63 -17.48 10.66 -13.97
C TRP A 63 -18.20 11.46 -12.89
N ASP A 64 -19.24 10.87 -12.30
CA ASP A 64 -19.96 11.41 -11.16
C ASP A 64 -19.67 10.50 -9.95
N VAL A 65 -19.00 11.04 -8.92
CA VAL A 65 -18.66 10.29 -7.70
C VAL A 65 -19.91 9.81 -6.96
N LEU A 66 -21.06 10.47 -7.16
CA LEU A 66 -22.35 10.11 -6.59
C LEU A 66 -23.06 8.99 -7.39
N LYS A 67 -22.62 8.73 -8.62
CA LYS A 67 -23.22 7.76 -9.55
C LYS A 67 -22.13 6.94 -10.25
N PRO A 68 -21.31 6.17 -9.51
CA PRO A 68 -20.36 5.26 -10.12
C PRO A 68 -21.08 4.22 -11.01
N PRO A 69 -20.41 3.64 -12.01
CA PRO A 69 -21.00 2.68 -12.94
C PRO A 69 -21.22 1.28 -12.36
N PHE A 70 -20.89 1.07 -11.08
CA PHE A 70 -21.09 -0.19 -10.36
C PHE A 70 -22.31 -0.12 -9.43
N PRO A 71 -23.00 -1.24 -9.15
CA PRO A 71 -24.22 -1.24 -8.35
C PRO A 71 -24.03 -0.67 -6.94
N LEU A 72 -25.00 0.15 -6.52
CA LEU A 72 -25.15 0.61 -5.15
C LEU A 72 -26.37 -0.07 -4.50
N HIS A 73 -26.19 -0.48 -3.26
CA HIS A 73 -27.20 -0.95 -2.34
C HIS A 73 -27.53 0.16 -1.33
N THR A 74 -28.56 -0.05 -0.50
CA THR A 74 -29.02 0.93 0.49
C THR A 74 -29.22 0.25 1.84
N VAL A 75 -28.71 0.88 2.91
CA VAL A 75 -28.94 0.49 4.30
C VAL A 75 -29.62 1.65 5.04
N ASN A 76 -30.67 1.33 5.82
CA ASN A 76 -31.33 2.30 6.70
C ASN A 76 -30.79 2.10 8.12
N ILE A 77 -30.11 3.11 8.67
CA ILE A 77 -29.49 3.05 9.99
C ILE A 77 -30.27 3.96 10.95
N LYS A 78 -31.00 3.31 11.85
CA LYS A 78 -31.60 3.94 13.03
C LYS A 78 -30.70 3.66 14.23
N SER A 79 -30.24 4.72 14.89
CA SER A 79 -29.37 4.66 16.06
C SER A 79 -29.62 5.86 16.97
N ASP A 80 -29.39 5.70 18.27
CA ASP A 80 -29.22 6.78 19.24
C ASP A 80 -27.75 6.95 19.67
N GLU A 81 -26.83 6.14 19.16
CA GLU A 81 -25.37 6.31 19.27
C GLU A 81 -24.77 6.72 17.92
N VAL A 82 -23.80 7.63 17.94
CA VAL A 82 -23.09 8.11 16.75
C VAL A 82 -21.57 7.99 16.92
N THR A 83 -20.84 7.69 15.85
CA THR A 83 -19.37 7.53 15.88
C THR A 83 -18.64 8.83 15.45
N TRP A 84 -17.80 9.37 16.34
CA TRP A 84 -16.87 10.49 16.08
C TRP A 84 -17.52 11.79 15.57
N ALA A 85 -18.76 12.08 16.01
CA ALA A 85 -19.56 13.17 15.48
C ALA A 85 -18.96 14.56 15.79
N SER A 86 -18.45 15.24 14.77
CA SER A 86 -18.03 16.65 14.90
C SER A 86 -19.23 17.57 14.79
N LEU A 87 -19.31 18.59 15.65
CA LEU A 87 -20.47 19.48 15.75
C LEU A 87 -20.14 20.97 15.89
N ASP A 88 -21.16 21.79 15.65
CA ASP A 88 -21.17 23.25 15.79
C ASP A 88 -22.56 23.70 16.32
N VAL A 89 -22.63 24.74 17.15
CA VAL A 89 -23.89 25.21 17.78
C VAL A 89 -24.48 26.38 17.00
N THR A 90 -25.80 26.44 16.83
CA THR A 90 -26.41 27.59 16.14
C THR A 90 -26.29 28.88 16.97
N PRO A 91 -26.03 30.06 16.35
CA PRO A 91 -25.90 31.33 17.09
C PRO A 91 -27.12 31.77 17.91
N ASP A 92 -28.30 31.17 17.68
CA ASP A 92 -29.51 31.39 18.46
C ASP A 92 -29.65 30.45 19.68
N GLY A 93 -28.70 29.52 19.85
CA GLY A 93 -28.60 28.58 20.97
C GLY A 93 -29.67 27.49 21.01
N LYS A 94 -30.37 27.20 19.90
CA LYS A 94 -31.49 26.24 19.88
C LYS A 94 -31.19 24.90 19.22
N HIS A 95 -30.19 24.84 18.35
CA HIS A 95 -29.87 23.64 17.58
C HIS A 95 -28.37 23.37 17.57
N ILE A 96 -28.02 22.14 17.21
CA ILE A 96 -26.67 21.74 16.82
C ILE A 96 -26.70 21.18 15.40
N VAL A 97 -25.63 21.41 14.64
CA VAL A 97 -25.37 20.73 13.37
C VAL A 97 -24.18 19.80 13.59
N PHE A 98 -24.29 18.53 13.21
CA PHE A 98 -23.24 17.53 13.41
C PHE A 98 -23.10 16.60 12.19
N ASP A 99 -21.93 16.00 12.00
CA ASP A 99 -21.73 14.90 11.03
C ASP A 99 -21.77 13.52 11.70
N THR A 100 -22.21 12.52 10.96
CA THR A 100 -21.85 11.11 11.18
C THR A 100 -22.06 10.28 9.91
N LEU A 101 -21.27 9.23 9.73
CA LEU A 101 -21.30 8.29 8.59
C LEU A 101 -21.35 8.96 7.19
N GLY A 102 -20.77 10.16 7.04
CA GLY A 102 -20.73 10.90 5.79
C GLY A 102 -21.95 11.80 5.53
N ASP A 103 -22.92 11.87 6.44
CA ASP A 103 -24.07 12.76 6.36
C ASP A 103 -24.07 13.84 7.45
N LEU A 104 -24.67 14.99 7.13
CA LEU A 104 -24.89 16.10 8.04
C LEU A 104 -26.31 16.09 8.60
N PHE A 105 -26.44 16.35 9.89
CA PHE A 105 -27.70 16.36 10.63
C PHE A 105 -27.88 17.66 11.43
N ILE A 106 -29.12 18.08 11.62
CA ILE A 106 -29.52 19.14 12.56
C ILE A 106 -30.45 18.56 13.64
N SER A 107 -30.20 18.91 14.90
CA SER A 107 -31.00 18.48 16.06
C SER A 107 -31.29 19.66 16.99
N PRO A 108 -32.43 19.69 17.71
CA PRO A 108 -32.58 20.57 18.87
C PRO A 108 -31.47 20.33 19.90
N ILE A 109 -31.04 21.39 20.58
CA ILE A 109 -29.92 21.37 21.56
C ILE A 109 -30.26 20.63 22.88
N ASP A 110 -31.54 20.32 23.10
CA ASP A 110 -32.03 19.52 24.24
C ASP A 110 -32.30 18.05 23.86
N GLY A 111 -31.91 17.63 22.65
CA GLY A 111 -32.13 16.27 22.13
C GLY A 111 -33.41 16.10 21.29
N GLY A 112 -33.68 14.86 20.87
CA GLY A 112 -34.82 14.50 20.03
C GLY A 112 -34.45 13.72 18.77
N ASN A 113 -35.28 13.80 17.74
CA ASN A 113 -34.99 13.24 16.42
C ASN A 113 -34.18 14.26 15.60
N ALA A 114 -33.04 13.83 15.07
CA ALA A 114 -32.25 14.64 14.17
C ALA A 114 -32.82 14.60 12.74
N GLN A 115 -32.87 15.75 12.07
CA GLN A 115 -33.20 15.86 10.66
C GLN A 115 -31.91 15.81 9.84
N ALA A 116 -31.87 14.96 8.80
CA ALA A 116 -30.77 14.96 7.84
C ALA A 116 -30.81 16.22 6.95
N LEU A 117 -29.65 16.83 6.72
CA LEU A 117 -29.43 17.94 5.78
C LEU A 117 -28.80 17.46 4.46
N THR A 118 -28.04 16.36 4.52
CA THR A 118 -27.59 15.59 3.35
C THR A 118 -28.12 14.16 3.48
N GLN A 119 -28.42 13.50 2.35
CA GLN A 119 -28.66 12.06 2.21
C GLN A 119 -28.30 11.66 0.76
N ASP A 120 -27.01 11.69 0.44
CA ASP A 120 -26.49 11.25 -0.87
C ASP A 120 -25.09 10.62 -0.74
N PHE A 121 -24.57 10.03 -1.81
CA PHE A 121 -23.34 9.22 -1.76
C PHE A 121 -22.03 10.04 -1.60
N ALA A 122 -22.09 11.36 -1.46
CA ALA A 122 -20.94 12.17 -1.06
C ALA A 122 -20.54 11.90 0.40
N TRP A 123 -19.26 12.04 0.73
CA TRP A 123 -18.80 12.01 2.12
C TRP A 123 -18.74 13.44 2.67
N ASN A 124 -19.70 13.80 3.52
CA ASN A 124 -19.91 15.15 4.04
C ASN A 124 -19.54 15.21 5.54
N ILE A 125 -18.59 16.07 5.92
CA ILE A 125 -18.01 16.11 7.29
C ILE A 125 -17.68 17.55 7.73
N HIS A 126 -17.47 17.70 9.05
CA HIS A 126 -17.00 18.90 9.76
C HIS A 126 -17.87 20.14 9.45
N PRO A 127 -19.13 20.17 9.92
CA PRO A 127 -19.98 21.34 9.75
C PRO A 127 -19.48 22.53 10.56
N ALA A 128 -19.76 23.73 10.05
CA ALA A 128 -19.58 25.01 10.73
C ALA A 128 -20.69 25.99 10.32
N VAL A 129 -21.46 26.49 11.28
CA VAL A 129 -22.59 27.39 11.08
C VAL A 129 -22.08 28.83 10.91
N SER A 130 -22.69 29.58 10.00
CA SER A 130 -22.35 31.00 9.80
C SER A 130 -22.73 31.84 11.03
N PRO A 131 -22.02 32.95 11.33
CA PRO A 131 -22.33 33.80 12.49
C PRO A 131 -23.74 34.41 12.50
N ASP A 132 -24.41 34.42 11.35
CA ASP A 132 -25.80 34.88 11.20
C ASP A 132 -26.85 33.74 11.24
N GLY A 133 -26.42 32.50 11.45
CA GLY A 133 -27.24 31.30 11.60
C GLY A 133 -27.91 30.78 10.32
N LYS A 134 -27.58 31.32 9.13
CA LYS A 134 -28.31 31.00 7.88
C LYS A 134 -27.66 29.94 7.01
N GLN A 135 -26.35 29.73 7.13
CA GLN A 135 -25.58 28.86 6.25
C GLN A 135 -24.73 27.88 7.06
N VAL A 136 -24.48 26.70 6.48
CA VAL A 136 -23.51 25.72 6.98
C VAL A 136 -22.40 25.62 5.95
N ALA A 137 -21.16 25.88 6.37
CA ALA A 137 -19.96 25.47 5.65
C ALA A 137 -19.55 24.07 6.09
N PHE A 138 -19.12 23.23 5.16
CA PHE A 138 -18.72 21.86 5.46
C PHE A 138 -17.74 21.34 4.41
N ILE A 139 -17.15 20.17 4.66
CA ILE A 139 -16.27 19.48 3.73
C ILE A 139 -17.07 18.41 2.98
N SER A 140 -16.94 18.34 1.66
CA SER A 140 -17.54 17.28 0.85
C SER A 140 -16.61 16.87 -0.31
N ASP A 141 -16.57 15.57 -0.60
CA ASP A 141 -15.75 14.95 -1.66
C ASP A 141 -16.46 14.89 -3.04
N ARG A 142 -17.70 15.39 -3.11
CA ARG A 142 -18.63 15.43 -4.25
C ARG A 142 -18.04 15.79 -5.62
N ASP A 143 -16.97 16.61 -5.65
CA ASP A 143 -16.23 17.01 -6.85
C ASP A 143 -14.86 16.28 -6.93
N GLY A 144 -14.85 14.97 -6.66
CA GLY A 144 -13.68 14.10 -6.68
C GLY A 144 -12.78 14.18 -5.45
N LEU A 145 -12.70 15.33 -4.76
CA LEU A 145 -11.81 15.56 -3.63
C LEU A 145 -12.44 16.46 -2.58
N SER A 146 -12.07 16.25 -1.31
CA SER A 146 -12.41 17.08 -0.15
C SER A 146 -12.26 18.58 -0.45
N ASN A 147 -13.38 19.29 -0.49
CA ASN A 147 -13.45 20.73 -0.72
C ASN A 147 -14.45 21.36 0.25
N VAL A 148 -14.35 22.68 0.47
CA VAL A 148 -15.37 23.43 1.22
C VAL A 148 -16.60 23.64 0.33
N TRP A 149 -17.75 23.28 0.86
CA TRP A 149 -19.07 23.58 0.33
C TRP A 149 -19.86 24.43 1.33
N ILE A 150 -20.87 25.14 0.84
CA ILE A 150 -21.82 25.88 1.66
C ILE A 150 -23.24 25.52 1.20
N MET A 151 -24.15 25.35 2.15
CA MET A 151 -25.60 25.27 1.94
C MET A 151 -26.32 26.19 2.94
N ASN A 152 -27.60 26.44 2.73
CA ASN A 152 -28.47 27.03 3.74
C ASN A 152 -28.69 26.05 4.91
N ILE A 153 -29.07 26.56 6.08
CA ILE A 153 -29.32 25.77 7.30
C ILE A 153 -30.48 24.74 7.18
N ASP A 154 -31.27 24.81 6.09
CA ASP A 154 -32.33 23.87 5.73
C ASP A 154 -31.91 22.82 4.66
N GLY A 155 -30.62 22.83 4.25
CA GLY A 155 -30.07 21.94 3.22
C GLY A 155 -30.16 22.49 1.78
N THR A 156 -30.78 23.65 1.55
CA THR A 156 -30.96 24.22 0.20
C THR A 156 -29.75 25.04 -0.29
N GLU A 157 -29.75 25.45 -1.57
CA GLU A 157 -28.73 26.32 -2.19
C GLU A 157 -27.27 25.84 -2.07
N LEU A 158 -27.06 24.51 -2.11
CA LEU A 158 -25.73 23.88 -2.07
C LEU A 158 -24.79 24.39 -3.17
N ARG A 159 -23.63 24.91 -2.78
CA ARG A 159 -22.60 25.46 -3.68
C ARG A 159 -21.17 25.20 -3.20
N GLN A 160 -20.27 24.98 -4.15
CA GLN A 160 -18.84 24.78 -3.89
C GLN A 160 -18.12 26.13 -3.62
N VAL A 161 -17.13 26.14 -2.71
CA VAL A 161 -16.31 27.32 -2.38
C VAL A 161 -14.86 27.14 -2.87
N THR A 162 -14.22 26.01 -2.53
CA THR A 162 -12.85 25.70 -2.97
C THR A 162 -12.85 24.76 -4.17
N LYS A 163 -11.81 24.83 -5.01
CA LYS A 163 -11.64 23.97 -6.20
C LYS A 163 -10.29 23.28 -6.21
N GLU A 164 -9.94 22.71 -5.05
CA GLU A 164 -8.72 21.95 -4.86
C GLU A 164 -8.83 20.56 -5.50
N LYS A 165 -7.72 20.08 -6.09
CA LYS A 165 -7.65 18.84 -6.88
C LYS A 165 -6.43 17.98 -6.57
N ASN A 166 -5.49 18.45 -5.73
CA ASN A 166 -4.25 17.75 -5.38
C ASN A 166 -4.03 17.60 -3.87
N ASN A 167 -4.66 18.44 -3.04
CA ASN A 167 -4.43 18.54 -1.60
C ASN A 167 -5.71 18.26 -0.80
N ILE A 168 -5.59 17.67 0.38
CA ILE A 168 -6.76 17.39 1.23
C ILE A 168 -7.13 18.68 1.97
N ILE A 169 -8.42 19.03 2.05
CA ILE A 169 -8.92 20.19 2.79
C ILE A 169 -9.90 19.70 3.85
N HIS A 170 -9.72 20.12 5.10
CA HIS A 170 -10.60 19.78 6.21
C HIS A 170 -10.80 20.94 7.19
N SER A 171 -11.80 20.78 8.06
CA SER A 171 -12.04 21.59 9.26
C SER A 171 -12.28 23.08 8.96
N PRO A 172 -13.44 23.41 8.37
CA PRO A 172 -13.83 24.78 8.08
C PRO A 172 -14.25 25.48 9.37
N LYS A 173 -13.83 26.74 9.58
CA LYS A 173 -14.39 27.62 10.61
C LYS A 173 -14.57 29.04 10.05
N TRP A 174 -15.75 29.62 10.27
CA TRP A 174 -16.10 30.96 9.79
C TRP A 174 -15.36 32.07 10.56
N SER A 175 -15.08 33.18 9.89
CA SER A 175 -14.72 34.43 10.54
C SER A 175 -15.95 35.07 11.23
N PRO A 176 -15.79 35.83 12.33
CA PRO A 176 -16.91 36.47 13.02
C PRO A 176 -17.74 37.45 12.17
N ASP A 177 -17.17 37.97 11.07
CA ASP A 177 -17.87 38.82 10.09
C ASP A 177 -18.63 38.03 8.99
N GLY A 178 -18.55 36.70 8.99
CA GLY A 178 -19.18 35.82 8.01
C GLY A 178 -18.63 35.91 6.58
N GLN A 179 -17.53 36.65 6.35
CA GLN A 179 -16.98 36.86 5.00
C GLN A 179 -15.95 35.78 4.59
N TYR A 180 -15.28 35.15 5.56
CA TYR A 180 -14.17 34.23 5.34
C TYR A 180 -14.37 32.89 6.07
N ILE A 181 -13.66 31.87 5.58
CA ILE A 181 -13.57 30.54 6.17
C ILE A 181 -12.09 30.15 6.25
N LEU A 182 -11.63 29.78 7.44
CA LEU A 182 -10.35 29.09 7.64
C LEU A 182 -10.51 27.60 7.40
N VAL A 183 -9.45 26.95 6.91
CA VAL A 183 -9.34 25.49 6.75
C VAL A 183 -7.92 25.01 7.04
N THR A 184 -7.80 23.73 7.36
CA THR A 184 -6.54 22.99 7.24
C THR A 184 -6.40 22.42 5.83
N LYS A 185 -5.23 22.62 5.22
CA LYS A 185 -4.85 22.12 3.91
C LYS A 185 -3.68 21.14 4.04
N GLY A 186 -3.97 19.84 3.96
CA GLY A 186 -3.01 18.75 4.03
C GLY A 186 -2.27 18.52 2.71
N ILE A 187 -0.95 18.71 2.70
CA ILE A 187 -0.09 18.54 1.53
C ILE A 187 0.80 17.30 1.71
N MET A 188 0.84 16.41 0.71
CA MET A 188 1.67 15.21 0.75
C MET A 188 3.17 15.52 0.71
N SER A 189 3.96 14.61 1.29
CA SER A 189 5.40 14.50 1.09
C SER A 189 5.72 13.26 0.24
N SER A 190 6.94 12.70 0.35
CA SER A 190 7.21 11.33 -0.12
C SER A 190 6.64 10.24 0.79
N ARG A 191 6.18 10.59 2.00
CA ARG A 191 5.31 9.76 2.87
C ARG A 191 3.87 10.25 2.71
N SER A 192 2.91 9.35 2.56
CA SER A 192 1.47 9.63 2.33
C SER A 192 0.71 10.15 3.56
N ILE A 193 1.43 10.78 4.49
CA ILE A 193 0.88 11.53 5.61
C ILE A 193 0.85 13.00 5.16
N PRO A 194 -0.32 13.65 5.09
CA PRO A 194 -0.39 15.08 4.82
C PRO A 194 0.23 15.87 5.97
N ALA A 195 1.10 16.81 5.64
CA ALA A 195 1.49 17.87 6.55
C ALA A 195 0.60 19.09 6.26
N GLY A 196 -0.11 19.55 7.28
CA GLY A 196 -1.08 20.63 7.18
C GLY A 196 -0.49 22.05 7.06
N GLU A 197 -1.28 22.92 6.44
CA GLU A 197 -1.12 24.36 6.38
C GLU A 197 -2.46 25.02 6.72
N ILE A 198 -2.47 26.19 7.37
CA ILE A 198 -3.71 26.94 7.63
C ILE A 198 -3.94 27.94 6.50
N TRP A 199 -5.09 27.86 5.86
CA TRP A 199 -5.49 28.69 4.71
C TRP A 199 -6.84 29.37 4.95
N MET A 200 -7.00 30.58 4.41
CA MET A 200 -8.23 31.37 4.51
C MET A 200 -8.83 31.62 3.12
N TYR A 201 -10.13 31.41 2.97
CA TYR A 201 -10.90 31.59 1.74
C TYR A 201 -12.04 32.59 1.96
N HIS A 202 -12.42 33.37 0.95
CA HIS A 202 -13.66 34.15 1.00
C HIS A 202 -14.85 33.21 0.78
N HIS A 203 -16.00 33.46 1.42
CA HIS A 203 -17.16 32.56 1.37
C HIS A 203 -17.78 32.41 -0.04
N THR A 204 -17.43 33.29 -1.00
CA THR A 204 -17.79 33.19 -2.43
C THR A 204 -16.74 32.46 -3.28
N GLY A 205 -15.69 31.91 -2.67
CA GLY A 205 -14.59 31.19 -3.33
C GLY A 205 -13.38 32.06 -3.68
N GLY A 206 -12.40 31.43 -4.34
CA GLY A 206 -11.11 32.02 -4.72
C GLY A 206 -9.96 31.01 -4.59
N THR A 207 -8.72 31.43 -4.84
CA THR A 207 -7.53 30.57 -4.67
C THR A 207 -7.11 30.37 -3.22
N GLY A 208 -7.60 31.22 -2.31
CA GLY A 208 -7.24 31.24 -0.90
C GLY A 208 -5.94 32.01 -0.60
N LEU A 209 -5.75 32.31 0.68
CA LEU A 209 -4.57 32.93 1.27
C LEU A 209 -3.96 31.96 2.29
N ALA A 210 -2.68 31.62 2.15
CA ALA A 210 -1.96 30.87 3.17
C ALA A 210 -1.70 31.75 4.38
N ILE A 211 -2.24 31.38 5.55
CA ILE A 211 -1.95 32.01 6.85
C ILE A 211 -0.70 31.36 7.43
N LYS A 212 -0.70 30.03 7.56
CA LYS A 212 0.42 29.24 8.10
C LYS A 212 0.89 28.19 7.10
N LYS A 213 2.17 28.20 6.76
CA LYS A 213 2.83 27.17 5.92
C LYS A 213 3.61 26.16 6.75
N ARG A 214 3.92 25.00 6.14
CA ARG A 214 4.74 23.93 6.75
C ARG A 214 6.12 24.43 7.16
N VAL A 215 6.57 24.05 8.36
CA VAL A 215 7.80 24.56 8.99
C VAL A 215 9.05 24.16 8.22
N ASN A 216 9.11 22.91 7.73
CA ASN A 216 10.28 22.35 7.04
C ASN A 216 10.12 22.30 5.51
N GLY A 217 9.08 22.94 4.94
CA GLY A 217 8.79 22.94 3.51
C GLY A 217 8.33 21.58 2.97
N LEU A 218 8.73 21.23 1.74
CA LEU A 218 8.19 20.06 1.02
C LEU A 218 8.36 18.73 1.76
N LYS A 219 9.51 18.54 2.43
CA LYS A 219 9.86 17.31 3.15
C LYS A 219 9.09 17.11 4.46
N ASP A 220 8.34 18.11 4.93
CA ASP A 220 7.70 18.05 6.23
C ASP A 220 6.56 17.02 6.25
N GLN A 221 6.53 16.22 7.31
CA GLN A 221 5.52 15.20 7.60
C GLN A 221 4.76 15.51 8.91
N LYS A 222 5.11 16.63 9.55
CA LYS A 222 4.46 17.11 10.76
C LYS A 222 3.31 18.03 10.43
N ASN A 223 2.27 17.95 11.23
CA ASN A 223 0.96 18.49 10.88
C ASN A 223 0.64 19.78 11.65
N ILE A 224 -0.20 20.62 11.02
CA ILE A 224 -0.74 21.86 11.57
C ILE A 224 -2.22 21.86 11.24
N ALA A 225 -3.09 21.88 12.25
CA ALA A 225 -4.51 21.55 12.12
C ALA A 225 -5.42 22.44 12.99
N ASP A 226 -6.73 22.19 12.95
CA ASP A 226 -7.74 22.77 13.85
C ASP A 226 -7.71 24.31 13.98
N PRO A 227 -7.90 25.08 12.89
CA PRO A 227 -7.88 26.54 12.95
C PRO A 227 -9.18 27.12 13.52
N ALA A 228 -9.06 28.10 14.42
CA ALA A 228 -10.18 28.88 14.96
C ALA A 228 -9.83 30.36 15.09
N PHE A 229 -10.81 31.25 14.89
CA PHE A 229 -10.67 32.69 15.17
C PHE A 229 -10.91 33.01 16.65
N SER A 230 -10.32 34.09 17.15
CA SER A 230 -10.84 34.77 18.35
C SER A 230 -12.22 35.37 18.09
N HIS A 231 -12.97 35.68 19.16
CA HIS A 231 -14.29 36.33 19.11
C HIS A 231 -14.32 37.61 18.25
N ASP A 232 -13.31 38.47 18.38
CA ASP A 232 -13.10 39.70 17.60
C ASP A 232 -12.47 39.44 16.21
N GLY A 233 -12.01 38.22 15.97
CA GLY A 233 -11.27 37.82 14.78
C GLY A 233 -9.83 38.32 14.70
N GLN A 234 -9.27 39.05 15.68
CA GLN A 234 -7.89 39.56 15.65
C GLN A 234 -6.85 38.42 15.57
N TYR A 235 -7.09 37.34 16.29
CA TYR A 235 -6.20 36.19 16.39
C TYR A 235 -6.73 34.96 15.64
N ILE A 236 -5.79 34.13 15.20
CA ILE A 236 -6.06 32.77 14.73
C ILE A 236 -5.29 31.80 15.62
N TYR A 237 -6.02 30.85 16.22
CA TYR A 237 -5.47 29.73 16.97
C TYR A 237 -5.40 28.51 16.07
N TYR A 238 -4.37 27.66 16.22
CA TYR A 238 -4.28 26.37 15.54
C TYR A 238 -3.43 25.36 16.30
N THR A 239 -3.74 24.08 16.15
CA THR A 239 -2.91 22.95 16.62
C THR A 239 -1.64 22.84 15.80
N GLN A 240 -0.48 22.65 16.45
CA GLN A 240 0.81 22.45 15.80
C GLN A 240 1.64 21.37 16.51
N ASP A 241 2.22 20.43 15.75
CA ASP A 241 3.27 19.53 16.26
C ASP A 241 4.54 20.36 16.57
N VAL A 242 4.96 20.35 17.83
CA VAL A 242 6.09 21.15 18.34
C VAL A 242 7.32 20.29 18.68
N SER A 243 7.30 19.00 18.35
CA SER A 243 8.42 18.09 18.59
C SER A 243 9.56 18.30 17.57
N GLY A 244 10.79 17.88 17.90
CA GLY A 244 11.98 18.15 17.07
C GLY A 244 12.00 17.43 15.71
N GLY A 245 12.55 18.07 14.69
CA GLY A 245 12.71 17.50 13.34
C GLY A 245 11.47 17.61 12.43
N PHE A 246 11.49 16.91 11.29
CA PHE A 246 10.51 17.07 10.19
C PHE A 246 9.75 15.78 9.82
N ARG A 247 10.09 14.65 10.43
CA ARG A 247 9.44 13.35 10.15
C ARG A 247 8.31 13.08 11.12
N PHE A 248 7.29 12.36 10.65
CA PHE A 248 6.35 11.68 11.55
C PHE A 248 7.05 10.50 12.23
N SER A 249 6.65 10.20 13.46
CA SER A 249 7.06 9.01 14.23
C SER A 249 5.81 8.37 14.82
N TYR A 250 5.71 7.04 14.76
CA TYR A 250 4.71 6.30 15.55
C TYR A 250 5.06 6.35 17.04
N ASN A 251 4.15 5.88 17.91
CA ASN A 251 4.42 5.67 19.35
C ASN A 251 4.97 6.93 20.06
N ARG A 252 4.42 8.12 19.71
CA ARG A 252 4.86 9.41 20.28
C ARG A 252 4.40 9.54 21.72
N ASP A 253 5.33 9.68 22.67
CA ASP A 253 5.00 9.91 24.08
C ASP A 253 4.24 11.24 24.28
N PRO A 254 2.92 11.22 24.61
CA PRO A 254 2.12 12.43 24.78
C PRO A 254 2.55 13.25 26.00
N LEU A 255 3.23 12.65 26.98
CA LEU A 255 3.72 13.32 28.18
C LEU A 255 4.86 14.31 27.83
N THR A 256 5.53 14.15 26.69
CA THR A 256 6.61 15.03 26.22
C THR A 256 6.15 16.35 25.56
N SER A 257 4.85 16.66 25.57
CA SER A 257 4.26 17.84 24.91
C SER A 257 4.41 17.83 23.38
N VAL A 258 3.91 16.78 22.72
CA VAL A 258 3.97 16.62 21.25
C VAL A 258 3.30 17.79 20.51
N PHE A 259 2.14 18.24 20.98
CA PHE A 259 1.35 19.32 20.37
C PHE A 259 1.24 20.56 21.26
N ALA A 260 1.03 21.70 20.62
CA ALA A 260 0.66 22.95 21.24
C ALA A 260 -0.37 23.69 20.38
N ILE A 261 -1.15 24.57 21.01
CA ILE A 261 -1.92 25.59 20.30
C ILE A 261 -1.03 26.82 20.12
N THR A 262 -0.78 27.16 18.86
CA THR A 262 -0.09 28.39 18.46
C THR A 262 -1.13 29.49 18.21
N ARG A 263 -0.82 30.73 18.62
CA ARG A 263 -1.60 31.94 18.32
C ARG A 263 -0.87 32.75 17.25
N PHE A 264 -1.57 33.10 16.18
CA PHE A 264 -1.14 34.01 15.13
C PHE A 264 -1.93 35.32 15.21
N ASP A 265 -1.24 36.45 15.19
CA ASP A 265 -1.81 37.80 15.20
C ASP A 265 -1.97 38.32 13.76
N ARG A 266 -3.20 38.70 13.37
CA ARG A 266 -3.50 39.15 11.99
C ARG A 266 -3.10 40.60 11.71
N GLU A 267 -2.81 41.40 12.73
CA GLU A 267 -2.39 42.80 12.59
C GLU A 267 -0.86 42.92 12.50
N THR A 268 -0.14 42.15 13.30
CA THR A 268 1.34 42.16 13.33
C THR A 268 1.96 41.09 12.43
N GLY A 269 1.28 39.95 12.23
CA GLY A 269 1.83 38.76 11.59
C GLY A 269 2.74 37.92 12.49
N GLU A 270 2.78 38.18 13.80
CA GLU A 270 3.58 37.43 14.76
C GLU A 270 2.91 36.12 15.20
N GLU A 271 3.73 35.16 15.65
CA GLU A 271 3.29 33.84 16.15
C GLU A 271 3.88 33.56 17.53
N GLU A 272 3.08 33.00 18.43
CA GLU A 272 3.55 32.50 19.73
C GLU A 272 2.90 31.15 20.13
N ARG A 273 3.61 30.38 20.95
CA ARG A 273 3.09 29.14 21.54
C ARG A 273 2.20 29.49 22.73
N PHE A 274 0.88 29.42 22.56
CA PHE A 274 -0.09 30.01 23.48
C PHE A 274 -0.64 29.02 24.54
N ILE A 275 -0.83 27.75 24.17
CA ILE A 275 -1.21 26.67 25.11
C ILE A 275 -0.32 25.46 24.84
N SER A 276 0.41 24.96 25.85
CA SER A 276 1.31 23.81 25.72
C SER A 276 1.65 23.19 27.07
N GLY A 277 2.24 21.98 27.08
CA GLY A 277 2.65 21.28 28.28
C GLY A 277 2.47 19.76 28.18
N THR A 278 2.74 19.04 29.27
CA THR A 278 2.51 17.59 29.39
C THR A 278 1.09 17.22 28.93
N GLY A 279 0.97 16.22 28.07
CA GLY A 279 -0.30 15.80 27.46
C GLY A 279 -0.73 16.64 26.24
N GLY A 280 0.07 17.62 25.83
CA GLY A 280 -0.14 18.47 24.67
C GLY A 280 -1.23 19.53 24.85
N ALA A 281 -1.63 20.13 23.73
CA ALA A 281 -2.86 20.91 23.58
C ALA A 281 -3.28 20.88 22.10
N VAL A 282 -4.53 20.48 21.83
CA VAL A 282 -5.11 20.36 20.48
C VAL A 282 -6.56 20.87 20.46
N VAL A 283 -7.11 21.11 19.26
CA VAL A 283 -8.49 21.56 19.01
C VAL A 283 -8.87 22.81 19.83
N PRO A 284 -8.38 24.01 19.44
CA PRO A 284 -8.74 25.27 20.09
C PRO A 284 -10.16 25.72 19.72
N THR A 285 -11.03 25.86 20.73
CA THR A 285 -12.39 26.42 20.58
C THR A 285 -12.56 27.65 21.51
N PRO A 286 -12.30 28.88 21.02
CA PRO A 286 -12.51 30.12 21.78
C PRO A 286 -13.99 30.37 22.13
N SER A 287 -14.25 31.01 23.28
CA SER A 287 -15.62 31.29 23.72
C SER A 287 -16.27 32.47 22.98
N PRO A 288 -17.61 32.43 22.74
CA PRO A 288 -18.38 33.53 22.17
C PRO A 288 -18.30 34.87 22.94
N ASP A 289 -17.80 34.89 24.17
CA ASP A 289 -17.59 36.10 24.97
C ASP A 289 -16.13 36.59 25.02
N GLY A 290 -15.21 35.90 24.33
CA GLY A 290 -13.79 36.25 24.25
C GLY A 290 -12.97 36.08 25.54
N LYS A 291 -13.50 35.44 26.60
CA LYS A 291 -12.78 35.26 27.87
C LYS A 291 -12.03 33.94 28.00
N HIS A 292 -12.41 32.94 27.22
CA HIS A 292 -11.97 31.56 27.39
C HIS A 292 -11.54 30.90 26.07
N ILE A 293 -10.72 29.86 26.17
CA ILE A 293 -10.50 28.88 25.09
C ILE A 293 -10.69 27.49 25.69
N ALA A 294 -11.64 26.73 25.16
CA ALA A 294 -11.72 25.30 25.40
C ALA A 294 -10.72 24.55 24.50
N PHE A 295 -10.10 23.50 25.00
CA PHE A 295 -9.12 22.69 24.26
C PHE A 295 -9.00 21.29 24.83
N ILE A 296 -8.38 20.38 24.06
CA ILE A 296 -8.15 19.00 24.48
C ILE A 296 -6.68 18.77 24.84
N ARG A 297 -6.46 18.02 25.92
CA ARG A 297 -5.14 17.62 26.44
C ARG A 297 -5.24 16.26 27.14
N ARG A 298 -4.16 15.47 27.12
CA ARG A 298 -4.08 14.25 27.93
C ARG A 298 -3.71 14.48 29.39
N ILE A 299 -4.28 13.66 30.26
CA ILE A 299 -3.88 13.49 31.66
C ILE A 299 -3.52 12.01 31.82
N GLN A 300 -2.22 11.70 31.83
CA GLN A 300 -1.72 10.32 31.81
C GLN A 300 -2.25 9.57 30.57
N GLU A 301 -3.03 8.49 30.74
CA GLU A 301 -3.68 7.74 29.66
C GLU A 301 -4.96 8.42 29.11
N LYS A 302 -5.62 9.28 29.90
CA LYS A 302 -6.95 9.83 29.55
C LYS A 302 -6.85 11.06 28.66
N THR A 303 -7.81 11.21 27.77
CA THR A 303 -8.07 12.46 27.04
C THR A 303 -9.08 13.31 27.84
N ALA A 304 -8.84 14.61 27.95
CA ALA A 304 -9.62 15.51 28.81
C ALA A 304 -9.89 16.86 28.13
N LEU A 305 -11.07 17.41 28.42
CA LEU A 305 -11.51 18.74 28.02
C LEU A 305 -11.07 19.76 29.06
N PHE A 306 -10.28 20.74 28.63
CA PHE A 306 -9.78 21.84 29.44
C PHE A 306 -10.38 23.17 28.98
N ILE A 307 -10.39 24.15 29.88
CA ILE A 307 -10.60 25.57 29.57
C ILE A 307 -9.40 26.37 30.06
N LYS A 308 -8.90 27.27 29.20
CA LYS A 308 -7.98 28.34 29.56
C LYS A 308 -8.75 29.64 29.77
N ASP A 309 -8.56 30.31 30.89
CA ASP A 309 -8.98 31.69 31.11
C ASP A 309 -7.93 32.65 30.52
N LEU A 310 -8.36 33.57 29.66
CA LEU A 310 -7.46 34.43 28.87
C LEU A 310 -6.93 35.64 29.63
N ASN A 311 -7.54 35.99 30.77
CA ASN A 311 -7.13 37.13 31.60
C ASN A 311 -6.10 36.74 32.68
N THR A 312 -6.23 35.54 33.23
CA THR A 312 -5.36 34.98 34.29
C THR A 312 -4.36 33.95 33.75
N GLY A 313 -4.61 33.39 32.56
CA GLY A 313 -3.84 32.29 31.98
C GLY A 313 -4.15 30.91 32.58
N THR A 314 -5.04 30.82 33.57
CA THR A 314 -5.36 29.58 34.32
C THR A 314 -5.94 28.51 33.40
N GLU A 315 -5.45 27.27 33.48
CA GLU A 315 -5.91 26.11 32.70
C GLU A 315 -6.54 25.06 33.62
N THR A 316 -7.83 24.77 33.42
CA THR A 316 -8.64 23.90 34.29
C THR A 316 -9.28 22.76 33.49
N PRO A 317 -9.12 21.48 33.87
CA PRO A 317 -9.89 20.39 33.28
C PRO A 317 -11.34 20.43 33.77
N VAL A 318 -12.30 20.45 32.83
CA VAL A 318 -13.75 20.48 33.12
C VAL A 318 -14.44 19.15 32.84
N PHE A 319 -13.86 18.29 32.01
CA PHE A 319 -14.27 16.89 31.83
C PHE A 319 -13.04 16.02 31.53
N LYS A 320 -12.98 14.79 32.04
CA LYS A 320 -11.73 13.99 32.11
C LYS A 320 -11.80 12.60 31.46
N ASP A 321 -12.95 12.24 30.93
CA ASP A 321 -13.24 10.90 30.43
C ASP A 321 -13.71 10.97 28.97
N LEU A 322 -13.01 11.79 28.16
CA LEU A 322 -13.18 11.76 26.71
C LEU A 322 -12.54 10.49 26.15
N GLU A 323 -13.04 10.05 25.00
CA GLU A 323 -12.38 9.06 24.15
C GLU A 323 -10.98 9.50 23.69
N ARG A 324 -10.16 8.51 23.30
CA ARG A 324 -8.73 8.69 23.01
C ARG A 324 -8.51 9.63 21.81
N ASP A 325 -7.79 10.73 22.05
CA ASP A 325 -7.39 11.67 20.99
C ASP A 325 -6.42 11.06 19.97
N MET A 326 -6.35 11.70 18.79
CA MET A 326 -5.41 11.32 17.73
C MET A 326 -4.02 11.95 17.90
N GLN A 327 -3.60 12.38 19.10
CA GLN A 327 -2.23 12.93 19.30
C GLN A 327 -1.12 11.89 19.06
N GLU A 328 -1.43 10.60 19.09
CA GLU A 328 -0.51 9.53 18.67
C GLU A 328 -0.69 9.12 17.20
N GLY A 329 -1.80 9.53 16.57
CA GLY A 329 -2.11 9.29 15.16
C GLY A 329 -1.64 10.41 14.22
N PHE A 330 -2.03 10.33 12.95
CA PHE A 330 -1.56 11.27 11.92
C PHE A 330 -2.24 12.65 12.02
N GLY A 331 -3.42 12.74 12.63
CA GLY A 331 -4.22 13.98 12.74
C GLY A 331 -4.65 14.58 11.39
N SER A 332 -4.63 13.77 10.34
CA SER A 332 -4.79 14.20 8.93
C SER A 332 -6.18 14.70 8.56
N GLU A 333 -7.13 14.54 9.49
CA GLU A 333 -8.54 14.93 9.41
C GLU A 333 -8.94 15.61 10.74
N GLY A 334 -7.98 16.29 11.42
CA GLY A 334 -8.15 16.83 12.79
C GLY A 334 -7.64 15.89 13.89
N TYR A 335 -7.63 16.38 15.14
CA TYR A 335 -7.10 15.64 16.30
C TYR A 335 -8.16 15.05 17.27
N PHE A 336 -9.40 15.50 17.18
CA PHE A 336 -10.59 14.96 17.86
C PHE A 336 -11.84 15.38 17.07
N SER A 337 -13.02 14.85 17.41
CA SER A 337 -14.29 15.39 16.90
C SER A 337 -14.48 16.85 17.36
N TYR A 338 -14.92 17.74 16.47
CA TYR A 338 -15.11 19.14 16.84
C TYR A 338 -16.30 19.35 17.78
N PHE A 339 -16.17 20.36 18.64
CA PHE A 339 -17.09 20.71 19.71
C PHE A 339 -17.15 22.23 19.86
N ASP A 340 -18.23 22.75 20.47
CA ASP A 340 -18.53 24.18 20.47
C ASP A 340 -19.24 24.66 21.75
N TRP A 341 -19.34 25.97 21.94
CA TRP A 341 -19.95 26.62 23.10
C TRP A 341 -21.43 26.95 22.87
N THR A 342 -22.21 27.05 23.95
CA THR A 342 -23.47 27.81 23.88
C THR A 342 -23.18 29.30 23.68
N PRO A 343 -24.03 30.07 22.97
CA PRO A 343 -23.78 31.49 22.68
C PRO A 343 -23.63 32.40 23.91
N ASP A 344 -24.08 31.97 25.09
CA ASP A 344 -23.88 32.66 26.37
C ASP A 344 -22.53 32.35 27.06
N SER A 345 -21.69 31.51 26.43
CA SER A 345 -20.42 30.98 26.94
C SER A 345 -20.53 30.23 28.29
N GLN A 346 -21.72 29.79 28.70
CA GLN A 346 -21.91 29.10 29.98
C GLN A 346 -21.75 27.58 29.90
N GLN A 347 -21.85 27.00 28.70
CA GLN A 347 -21.84 25.55 28.50
C GLN A 347 -21.03 25.17 27.25
N LEU A 348 -20.49 23.94 27.24
CA LEU A 348 -19.85 23.30 26.08
C LEU A 348 -20.71 22.14 25.61
N VAL A 349 -20.83 21.95 24.29
CA VAL A 349 -21.50 20.80 23.66
C VAL A 349 -20.46 20.00 22.89
N PHE A 350 -20.32 18.71 23.19
CA PHE A 350 -19.28 17.84 22.60
C PHE A 350 -19.75 16.38 22.45
N TRP A 351 -19.16 15.67 21.49
CA TRP A 351 -19.30 14.22 21.35
C TRP A 351 -18.30 13.47 22.23
N THR A 352 -18.75 12.39 22.87
CA THR A 352 -17.88 11.30 23.38
C THR A 352 -18.73 10.09 23.81
N ALA A 353 -18.13 8.90 23.89
CA ALA A 353 -18.78 7.68 24.38
C ALA A 353 -20.05 7.33 23.59
N GLY A 354 -20.02 7.54 22.27
CA GLY A 354 -21.14 7.31 21.35
C GLY A 354 -22.27 8.35 21.42
N LYS A 355 -22.24 9.30 22.37
CA LYS A 355 -23.32 10.28 22.59
C LYS A 355 -22.82 11.72 22.45
N ILE A 356 -23.74 12.66 22.28
CA ILE A 356 -23.46 14.11 22.41
C ILE A 356 -23.90 14.56 23.80
N HIS A 357 -23.08 15.38 24.46
CA HIS A 357 -23.29 15.86 25.82
C HIS A 357 -23.17 17.38 25.89
N ARG A 358 -23.83 17.97 26.88
CA ARG A 358 -23.80 19.39 27.23
C ARG A 358 -23.31 19.56 28.67
N LEU A 359 -22.23 20.33 28.85
CA LEU A 359 -21.54 20.50 30.14
C LEU A 359 -21.63 21.95 30.62
N SER A 360 -22.20 22.16 31.80
CA SER A 360 -22.20 23.45 32.51
C SER A 360 -20.80 23.80 33.02
N ILE A 361 -20.24 24.94 32.62
CA ILE A 361 -18.88 25.34 33.04
C ILE A 361 -18.84 25.81 34.50
N LYS A 362 -19.97 26.32 35.03
CA LYS A 362 -20.09 26.88 36.38
C LYS A 362 -20.03 25.83 37.48
N ASP A 363 -20.61 24.65 37.25
CA ASP A 363 -20.79 23.59 38.26
C ASP A 363 -20.42 22.18 37.76
N GLN A 364 -19.95 22.06 36.51
CA GLN A 364 -19.54 20.81 35.87
C GLN A 364 -20.65 19.75 35.75
N THR A 365 -21.92 20.20 35.78
CA THR A 365 -23.07 19.33 35.49
C THR A 365 -23.05 18.89 34.02
N LEU A 366 -22.92 17.58 33.78
CA LEU A 366 -23.02 16.95 32.47
C LEU A 366 -24.46 16.50 32.19
N THR A 367 -24.98 16.85 31.01
CA THR A 367 -26.27 16.37 30.47
C THR A 367 -26.00 15.61 29.18
N THR A 368 -26.28 14.31 29.12
CA THR A 368 -26.30 13.58 27.85
C THR A 368 -27.56 13.94 27.05
N LEU A 369 -27.45 14.10 25.73
CA LEU A 369 -28.56 14.45 24.86
C LEU A 369 -29.09 13.19 24.14
N ASP A 370 -30.38 12.90 24.29
CA ASP A 370 -31.06 11.77 23.66
C ASP A 370 -31.32 12.08 22.16
N ILE A 371 -30.28 12.01 21.34
CA ILE A 371 -30.33 12.30 19.90
C ILE A 371 -30.49 11.00 19.10
N ASN A 372 -31.50 10.95 18.24
CA ASN A 372 -31.85 9.79 17.42
C ASN A 372 -31.64 10.14 15.94
N ILE A 373 -30.88 9.33 15.20
CA ILE A 373 -30.68 9.45 13.75
C ILE A 373 -31.52 8.42 12.97
N ASP A 374 -31.86 8.78 11.73
CA ASP A 374 -32.53 7.91 10.75
C ASP A 374 -31.87 8.14 9.38
N SER A 375 -30.70 7.51 9.18
CA SER A 375 -29.88 7.69 7.98
C SER A 375 -30.21 6.66 6.90
N GLN A 376 -30.16 7.07 5.64
CA GLN A 376 -30.29 6.19 4.48
C GLN A 376 -29.00 6.24 3.65
N LEU A 377 -28.07 5.34 3.92
CA LEU A 377 -26.76 5.31 3.29
C LEU A 377 -26.72 4.40 2.07
N GLN A 378 -25.96 4.80 1.06
CA GLN A 378 -25.64 3.97 -0.10
C GLN A 378 -24.26 3.33 0.04
N TYR A 379 -24.11 2.09 -0.44
CA TYR A 379 -22.82 1.38 -0.45
C TYR A 379 -22.72 0.40 -1.63
N ALA A 380 -21.52 0.15 -2.12
CA ALA A 380 -21.24 -0.88 -3.11
C ALA A 380 -20.81 -2.20 -2.47
N ASP A 381 -21.09 -3.31 -3.15
CA ASP A 381 -20.65 -4.64 -2.72
C ASP A 381 -19.13 -4.79 -2.87
N ALA A 382 -18.49 -5.42 -1.88
CA ALA A 382 -17.03 -5.54 -1.78
C ALA A 382 -16.44 -6.34 -2.96
N VAL A 383 -15.50 -5.75 -3.69
CA VAL A 383 -14.86 -6.40 -4.85
C VAL A 383 -14.07 -7.63 -4.42
N ARG A 384 -14.53 -8.83 -4.81
CA ARG A 384 -13.90 -10.13 -4.47
C ARG A 384 -14.15 -11.15 -5.58
N PHE A 385 -13.17 -12.03 -5.81
CA PHE A 385 -13.18 -13.05 -6.86
C PHE A 385 -12.55 -14.35 -6.36
N ASP A 386 -12.92 -15.49 -6.95
CA ASP A 386 -12.29 -16.78 -6.66
C ASP A 386 -10.81 -16.79 -7.04
N VAL A 387 -9.97 -17.41 -6.21
CA VAL A 387 -8.54 -17.62 -6.45
C VAL A 387 -8.24 -19.12 -6.52
N ASP A 388 -7.65 -19.57 -7.63
CA ASP A 388 -7.09 -20.92 -7.73
C ASP A 388 -5.74 -20.96 -6.98
N VAL A 389 -5.72 -21.70 -5.87
CA VAL A 389 -4.62 -21.74 -4.90
C VAL A 389 -3.59 -22.81 -5.27
N ALA A 390 -4.03 -23.92 -5.84
CA ALA A 390 -3.20 -25.09 -6.15
C ALA A 390 -3.40 -25.65 -7.58
N PRO A 391 -3.32 -24.83 -8.64
CA PRO A 391 -3.41 -25.31 -10.02
C PRO A 391 -2.29 -26.32 -10.33
N ASP A 392 -2.61 -27.41 -11.03
CA ASP A 392 -1.64 -28.44 -11.41
C ASP A 392 -0.54 -27.91 -12.35
N ASN A 393 -0.87 -26.92 -13.18
CA ASN A 393 0.08 -26.19 -14.02
C ASN A 393 -0.24 -24.69 -13.99
N PHE A 394 0.79 -23.84 -14.03
CA PHE A 394 0.65 -22.38 -14.10
C PHE A 394 1.41 -21.81 -15.29
N ASP A 395 0.91 -20.69 -15.84
CA ASP A 395 1.67 -19.87 -16.79
C ASP A 395 2.75 -19.10 -16.04
N VAL A 396 4.00 -19.20 -16.48
CA VAL A 396 5.13 -18.40 -15.98
C VAL A 396 4.96 -16.98 -16.52
N LYS A 397 4.61 -16.03 -15.65
CA LYS A 397 4.31 -14.62 -15.95
C LYS A 397 5.48 -13.70 -15.64
N MET A 398 6.20 -13.89 -14.53
CA MET A 398 7.33 -13.04 -14.16
C MET A 398 8.62 -13.44 -14.90
N LEU A 399 8.63 -13.18 -16.20
CA LEU A 399 9.85 -13.20 -17.01
C LEU A 399 10.63 -11.92 -16.77
N ARG A 400 11.95 -12.02 -16.63
CA ARG A 400 12.82 -10.87 -16.31
C ARG A 400 13.84 -10.65 -17.42
N TRP A 401 14.17 -9.39 -17.69
CA TRP A 401 15.27 -8.99 -18.59
C TRP A 401 15.12 -9.44 -20.05
N SER A 402 13.88 -9.53 -20.53
CA SER A 402 13.57 -9.97 -21.89
C SER A 402 14.09 -8.98 -22.94
N GLN A 403 14.75 -9.47 -23.98
CA GLN A 403 15.31 -8.69 -25.09
C GLN A 403 15.34 -9.52 -26.39
N LYS A 404 15.40 -8.86 -27.55
CA LYS A 404 15.65 -9.56 -28.83
C LYS A 404 17.15 -9.82 -29.06
N SER A 405 17.47 -10.82 -29.87
CA SER A 405 18.81 -10.98 -30.45
C SER A 405 19.11 -9.87 -31.47
N PRO A 406 20.39 -9.47 -31.65
CA PRO A 406 20.80 -8.51 -32.68
C PRO A 406 20.33 -8.78 -34.11
N ASP A 407 20.03 -10.04 -34.45
CA ASP A 407 19.52 -10.42 -35.76
C ASP A 407 17.98 -10.49 -35.85
N GLY A 408 17.27 -10.11 -34.78
CA GLY A 408 15.80 -10.08 -34.66
C GLY A 408 15.12 -11.44 -34.57
N LYS A 409 15.84 -12.58 -34.66
CA LYS A 409 15.24 -13.92 -34.83
C LYS A 409 14.90 -14.63 -33.52
N LYS A 410 15.39 -14.16 -32.38
CA LYS A 410 15.22 -14.80 -31.06
C LYS A 410 14.88 -13.77 -29.99
N ALA A 411 14.25 -14.24 -28.92
CA ALA A 411 14.20 -13.53 -27.64
C ALA A 411 15.03 -14.28 -26.59
N LEU A 412 15.73 -13.53 -25.75
CA LEU A 412 16.49 -13.98 -24.58
C LEU A 412 15.84 -13.37 -23.34
N PHE A 413 15.61 -14.16 -22.30
CA PHE A 413 14.95 -13.74 -21.06
C PHE A 413 15.35 -14.65 -19.89
N GLN A 414 15.02 -14.26 -18.66
CA GLN A 414 15.19 -15.06 -17.46
C GLN A 414 13.83 -15.52 -16.93
N ALA A 415 13.75 -16.75 -16.43
CA ALA A 415 12.56 -17.31 -15.77
C ALA A 415 12.98 -18.42 -14.81
N LEU A 416 12.28 -18.57 -13.68
CA LEU A 416 12.49 -19.69 -12.72
C LEU A 416 13.99 -19.94 -12.41
N GLY A 417 14.74 -18.85 -12.21
CA GLY A 417 16.18 -18.88 -11.88
C GLY A 417 17.13 -19.03 -13.07
N LYS A 418 16.68 -19.28 -14.31
CA LYS A 418 17.57 -19.65 -15.43
C LYS A 418 17.28 -18.87 -16.74
N LEU A 419 18.27 -18.73 -17.63
CA LEU A 419 18.18 -17.94 -18.89
C LEU A 419 17.57 -18.71 -20.07
N TYR A 420 16.42 -18.34 -20.61
CA TYR A 420 15.79 -19.02 -21.76
C TYR A 420 16.00 -18.26 -23.06
N VAL A 421 16.02 -19.01 -24.17
CA VAL A 421 16.00 -18.46 -25.53
C VAL A 421 14.81 -19.05 -26.30
N ARG A 422 13.98 -18.17 -26.87
CA ARG A 422 12.85 -18.54 -27.74
C ARG A 422 13.15 -18.14 -29.18
N ASP A 423 13.01 -19.09 -30.09
CA ASP A 423 13.06 -18.84 -31.54
C ASP A 423 11.75 -18.20 -31.99
N LEU A 424 11.81 -17.00 -32.60
CA LEU A 424 10.61 -16.21 -32.88
C LEU A 424 9.82 -16.70 -34.10
N LYS A 425 10.44 -17.47 -35.00
CA LYS A 425 9.77 -18.03 -36.18
C LYS A 425 9.00 -19.31 -35.86
N SER A 426 9.56 -20.18 -35.03
CA SER A 426 8.97 -21.47 -34.65
C SER A 426 8.26 -21.44 -33.30
N GLY A 427 8.36 -20.34 -32.56
CA GLY A 427 7.83 -20.18 -31.21
C GLY A 427 8.52 -21.02 -30.13
N LYS A 428 9.52 -21.84 -30.47
CA LYS A 428 10.11 -22.83 -29.56
C LYS A 428 11.06 -22.18 -28.53
N THR A 429 10.69 -22.29 -27.25
CA THR A 429 11.53 -21.93 -26.10
C THR A 429 12.47 -23.08 -25.73
N LYS A 430 13.74 -22.77 -25.41
CA LYS A 430 14.68 -23.70 -24.80
C LYS A 430 15.53 -23.05 -23.71
N ARG A 431 16.05 -23.88 -22.80
CA ARG A 431 17.14 -23.56 -21.87
C ARG A 431 18.39 -23.13 -22.66
N LEU A 432 19.06 -22.03 -22.28
CA LEU A 432 20.30 -21.55 -22.90
C LEU A 432 21.53 -22.34 -22.41
N THR A 433 21.72 -22.39 -21.09
CA THR A 433 22.89 -23.00 -20.45
C THR A 433 22.67 -24.48 -20.14
N LYS A 434 23.73 -25.24 -19.84
CA LYS A 434 23.62 -26.63 -19.35
C LYS A 434 23.81 -26.77 -17.85
N GLN A 435 24.30 -25.72 -17.20
CA GLN A 435 24.55 -25.63 -15.77
C GLN A 435 23.24 -25.49 -14.98
N ASN A 436 23.27 -25.94 -13.73
CA ASN A 436 22.12 -25.91 -12.80
C ASN A 436 22.54 -25.60 -11.36
N ASP A 437 23.82 -25.84 -11.04
CA ASP A 437 24.61 -25.45 -9.88
C ASP A 437 24.25 -24.06 -9.31
N HIS A 438 24.18 -23.05 -10.18
CA HIS A 438 23.82 -21.68 -9.80
C HIS A 438 22.54 -21.22 -10.51
N ASP A 439 21.83 -20.25 -9.93
CA ASP A 439 20.84 -19.45 -10.66
C ASP A 439 21.53 -18.32 -11.47
N GLU A 440 20.80 -17.72 -12.40
CA GLU A 440 21.31 -16.91 -13.51
C GLU A 440 20.45 -15.65 -13.69
N TYR A 441 21.08 -14.48 -13.84
CA TYR A 441 20.45 -13.16 -13.74
C TYR A 441 21.06 -12.14 -14.73
N PHE A 442 20.33 -11.04 -14.98
CA PHE A 442 20.75 -9.91 -15.84
C PHE A 442 21.43 -10.29 -17.18
N PRO A 443 20.81 -11.11 -18.05
CA PRO A 443 21.36 -11.42 -19.37
C PRO A 443 21.46 -10.18 -20.27
N ARG A 444 22.58 -10.01 -20.99
CA ARG A 444 22.71 -9.07 -22.13
C ARG A 444 23.45 -9.72 -23.30
N TYR A 445 22.96 -9.52 -24.52
CA TYR A 445 23.70 -9.85 -25.74
C TYR A 445 24.94 -8.96 -25.93
N ALA A 446 25.98 -9.52 -26.55
CA ALA A 446 26.99 -8.73 -27.28
C ALA A 446 26.37 -8.14 -28.55
N ASN A 447 26.85 -6.98 -29.02
CA ASN A 447 26.30 -6.31 -30.22
C ASN A 447 26.41 -7.16 -31.50
N ASP A 448 27.33 -8.12 -31.55
CA ASP A 448 27.49 -9.06 -32.67
C ASP A 448 26.56 -10.29 -32.61
N GLY A 449 25.81 -10.46 -31.51
CA GLY A 449 24.89 -11.58 -31.27
C GLY A 449 25.53 -12.96 -31.06
N LYS A 450 26.87 -13.06 -30.95
CA LYS A 450 27.58 -14.36 -30.79
C LYS A 450 27.70 -14.79 -29.33
N GLN A 451 27.76 -13.84 -28.39
CA GLN A 451 27.91 -14.04 -26.95
C GLN A 451 26.78 -13.38 -26.14
N ILE A 452 26.59 -13.87 -24.93
CA ILE A 452 25.68 -13.35 -23.90
C ILE A 452 26.48 -13.26 -22.59
N VAL A 453 26.46 -12.11 -21.93
CA VAL A 453 26.96 -11.92 -20.57
C VAL A 453 25.80 -11.99 -19.58
N TYR A 454 26.05 -12.53 -18.39
CA TYR A 454 25.08 -12.66 -17.30
C TYR A 454 25.79 -12.71 -15.95
N THR A 455 25.04 -12.60 -14.86
CA THR A 455 25.55 -12.89 -13.51
C THR A 455 24.89 -14.13 -12.91
N THR A 456 25.52 -14.72 -11.90
CA THR A 456 25.02 -15.92 -11.22
C THR A 456 24.78 -15.68 -9.73
N TRP A 457 24.09 -16.61 -9.09
CA TRP A 457 24.03 -16.71 -7.62
C TRP A 457 23.91 -18.16 -7.16
N HIS A 458 24.63 -18.50 -6.10
CA HIS A 458 24.49 -19.71 -5.29
C HIS A 458 24.70 -19.34 -3.82
N ASP A 459 23.86 -19.79 -2.89
CA ASP A 459 23.87 -19.30 -1.50
C ASP A 459 25.19 -19.61 -0.77
N GLN A 460 25.92 -20.66 -1.17
CA GLN A 460 27.18 -21.10 -0.56
C GLN A 460 28.44 -20.74 -1.37
N GLU A 461 28.29 -20.38 -2.65
CA GLU A 461 29.42 -20.04 -3.55
C GLU A 461 29.38 -18.58 -4.05
N LEU A 462 28.34 -17.84 -3.66
CA LEU A 462 27.98 -16.49 -4.11
C LEU A 462 27.76 -16.40 -5.63
N GLY A 463 27.88 -15.19 -6.17
CA GLY A 463 27.74 -14.90 -7.58
C GLY A 463 29.05 -14.70 -8.33
N SER A 464 28.95 -14.74 -9.65
CA SER A 464 30.04 -14.46 -10.61
C SER A 464 29.49 -13.72 -11.82
N VAL A 465 30.35 -13.02 -12.58
CA VAL A 465 30.02 -12.57 -13.95
C VAL A 465 30.49 -13.66 -14.91
N ARG A 466 29.64 -14.06 -15.86
CA ARG A 466 29.91 -15.15 -16.82
C ARG A 466 29.54 -14.77 -18.25
N VAL A 467 30.20 -15.41 -19.22
CA VAL A 467 29.90 -15.28 -20.65
C VAL A 467 29.58 -16.65 -21.24
N VAL A 468 28.53 -16.74 -22.06
CA VAL A 468 28.15 -17.96 -22.79
C VAL A 468 27.91 -17.66 -24.26
N SER A 469 28.15 -18.63 -25.15
CA SER A 469 27.77 -18.47 -26.56
C SER A 469 26.24 -18.39 -26.72
N ALA A 470 25.77 -17.51 -27.59
CA ALA A 470 24.36 -17.37 -27.96
C ALA A 470 23.73 -18.62 -28.63
N ARG A 471 24.51 -19.68 -28.87
CA ARG A 471 24.03 -21.01 -29.27
C ARG A 471 23.57 -21.87 -28.07
N GLY A 472 24.07 -21.55 -26.88
CA GLY A 472 23.94 -22.33 -25.64
C GLY A 472 25.19 -23.16 -25.33
N GLY A 473 25.39 -23.52 -24.06
CA GLY A 473 26.59 -24.20 -23.57
C GLY A 473 26.77 -24.13 -22.06
N ASN A 474 28.01 -24.23 -21.58
CA ASN A 474 28.40 -23.77 -20.25
C ASN A 474 28.86 -22.31 -20.36
N GLY A 475 28.80 -21.54 -19.28
CA GLY A 475 29.32 -20.17 -19.25
C GLY A 475 30.70 -20.09 -18.62
N ASP A 476 31.63 -19.41 -19.27
CA ASP A 476 32.98 -19.16 -18.78
C ASP A 476 32.95 -18.06 -17.70
N VAL A 477 33.76 -18.19 -16.64
CA VAL A 477 33.80 -17.23 -15.51
C VAL A 477 34.75 -16.09 -15.82
N ILE A 478 34.28 -14.85 -15.64
CA ILE A 478 35.04 -13.61 -15.90
C ILE A 478 35.58 -12.99 -14.60
N THR A 479 34.82 -13.08 -13.50
CA THR A 479 35.24 -12.56 -12.19
C THR A 479 36.18 -13.53 -11.48
N ARG A 480 37.41 -13.07 -11.20
CA ARG A 480 38.46 -13.82 -10.46
C ARG A 480 38.15 -14.12 -8.99
N GLN A 481 37.02 -13.64 -8.47
CA GLN A 481 36.55 -13.87 -7.10
C GLN A 481 35.02 -14.09 -7.12
N PRO A 482 34.47 -14.86 -6.18
CA PRO A 482 33.03 -14.90 -5.91
C PRO A 482 32.57 -13.56 -5.31
N GLY A 483 31.27 -13.26 -5.39
CA GLY A 483 30.70 -12.07 -4.76
C GLY A 483 29.34 -11.65 -5.31
N HIS A 484 29.02 -10.38 -5.13
CA HIS A 484 27.69 -9.82 -5.33
C HIS A 484 27.65 -8.97 -6.60
N TYR A 485 27.28 -9.59 -7.73
CA TYR A 485 27.40 -9.00 -9.08
C TYR A 485 26.06 -8.91 -9.81
N VAL A 486 25.78 -7.74 -10.40
CA VAL A 486 24.55 -7.46 -11.17
C VAL A 486 24.84 -6.57 -12.38
N GLU A 487 23.84 -6.44 -13.26
CA GLU A 487 23.81 -5.47 -14.37
C GLU A 487 25.04 -5.50 -15.32
N PRO A 488 25.51 -6.67 -15.82
CA PRO A 488 26.61 -6.71 -16.76
C PRO A 488 26.18 -6.20 -18.16
N ALA A 489 27.10 -5.55 -18.87
CA ALA A 489 26.93 -5.12 -20.26
C ALA A 489 28.27 -5.10 -21.01
N PHE A 490 28.27 -5.55 -22.26
CA PHE A 490 29.42 -5.46 -23.16
C PHE A 490 29.68 -4.03 -23.64
N SER A 491 30.93 -3.73 -23.99
CA SER A 491 31.30 -2.63 -24.88
C SER A 491 30.87 -2.90 -26.34
N PRO A 492 30.75 -1.88 -27.21
CA PRO A 492 30.29 -2.08 -28.60
C PRO A 492 31.18 -2.99 -29.45
N ASP A 493 32.48 -3.04 -29.16
CA ASP A 493 33.47 -3.95 -29.76
C ASP A 493 33.46 -5.37 -29.14
N SER A 494 32.72 -5.56 -28.03
CA SER A 494 32.68 -6.79 -27.22
C SER A 494 34.02 -7.19 -26.59
N GLU A 495 35.01 -6.31 -26.50
CA GLU A 495 36.28 -6.57 -25.82
C GLU A 495 36.20 -6.42 -24.29
N LYS A 496 35.19 -5.69 -23.77
CA LYS A 496 35.13 -5.26 -22.37
C LYS A 496 33.72 -5.46 -21.82
N ILE A 497 33.62 -5.67 -20.52
CA ILE A 497 32.37 -5.89 -19.81
C ILE A 497 32.33 -4.94 -18.62
N THR A 498 31.33 -4.05 -18.56
CA THR A 498 31.04 -3.32 -17.32
C THR A 498 30.00 -4.08 -16.50
N TYR A 499 30.06 -3.98 -15.17
CA TYR A 499 29.10 -4.58 -14.23
C TYR A 499 29.10 -3.82 -12.91
N ARG A 500 28.06 -4.02 -12.09
CA ARG A 500 27.98 -3.48 -10.73
C ARG A 500 28.27 -4.56 -9.69
N LYS A 501 29.21 -4.27 -8.79
CA LYS A 501 29.44 -5.02 -7.55
C LYS A 501 28.71 -4.31 -6.40
N PHE A 502 28.02 -5.04 -5.53
CA PHE A 502 27.39 -4.49 -4.33
C PHE A 502 27.86 -5.20 -3.04
N THR A 503 27.36 -4.80 -1.87
CA THR A 503 27.63 -5.48 -0.60
C THR A 503 26.64 -6.61 -0.36
N GLY A 504 27.04 -7.75 0.15
CA GLY A 504 26.15 -8.81 0.65
C GLY A 504 25.49 -8.49 1.99
N GLY A 505 24.76 -9.45 2.57
CA GLY A 505 24.02 -9.31 3.83
C GLY A 505 22.49 -9.32 3.68
N TYR A 506 21.81 -9.36 4.83
CA TYR A 506 20.36 -9.50 5.03
C TYR A 506 19.79 -10.85 4.56
N LEU A 507 19.49 -10.99 3.28
CA LEU A 507 19.07 -12.26 2.65
C LEU A 507 20.25 -12.99 2.00
N LEU A 508 21.34 -12.29 1.73
CA LEU A 508 22.54 -12.81 1.07
C LEU A 508 23.68 -12.87 2.08
N ASP A 509 24.66 -13.73 1.86
CA ASP A 509 25.88 -13.82 2.68
C ASP A 509 26.66 -12.48 2.70
N PRO A 510 27.21 -12.00 3.83
CA PRO A 510 27.90 -10.70 3.91
C PRO A 510 29.37 -10.72 3.43
N THR A 511 29.95 -11.87 3.09
CA THR A 511 31.34 -12.01 2.63
C THR A 511 31.55 -11.44 1.23
N TYR A 512 32.83 -11.27 0.85
CA TYR A 512 33.29 -10.64 -0.40
C TYR A 512 32.75 -9.21 -0.68
N SER A 513 32.05 -8.59 0.27
CA SER A 513 31.44 -7.23 0.23
C SER A 513 32.42 -6.05 0.15
N VAL A 514 33.72 -6.29 0.02
CA VAL A 514 34.71 -5.21 -0.11
C VAL A 514 34.55 -4.49 -1.47
N GLU A 515 34.72 -3.17 -1.45
CA GLU A 515 34.73 -2.31 -2.65
C GLU A 515 33.48 -2.39 -3.58
N PRO A 516 32.26 -2.14 -3.07
CA PRO A 516 31.08 -2.01 -3.93
C PRO A 516 31.22 -0.84 -4.92
N GLY A 517 30.70 -0.98 -6.13
CA GLY A 517 30.81 0.03 -7.17
C GLY A 517 30.63 -0.51 -8.59
N ILE A 518 30.87 0.35 -9.58
CA ILE A 518 30.86 -0.01 -10.99
C ILE A 518 32.28 -0.38 -11.41
N TYR A 519 32.42 -1.51 -12.10
CA TYR A 519 33.67 -2.02 -12.63
C TYR A 519 33.64 -2.09 -14.16
N VAL A 520 34.82 -2.08 -14.77
CA VAL A 520 35.07 -2.49 -16.15
C VAL A 520 36.09 -3.61 -16.12
N HIS A 521 35.77 -4.74 -16.74
CA HIS A 521 36.69 -5.84 -17.03
C HIS A 521 37.10 -5.82 -18.50
N ASP A 522 38.38 -5.97 -18.77
CA ASP A 522 38.95 -6.09 -20.11
C ASP A 522 39.28 -7.56 -20.42
N LEU A 523 38.64 -8.14 -21.44
CA LEU A 523 38.72 -9.58 -21.73
C LEU A 523 40.06 -10.02 -22.33
N GLY A 524 40.89 -9.09 -22.81
CA GLY A 524 42.22 -9.41 -23.36
C GLY A 524 43.32 -9.47 -22.30
N SER A 525 43.19 -8.66 -21.25
CA SER A 525 44.14 -8.58 -20.11
C SER A 525 43.63 -9.25 -18.83
N GLU A 526 42.36 -9.64 -18.80
CA GLU A 526 41.62 -10.17 -17.64
C GLU A 526 41.62 -9.25 -16.40
N GLN A 527 41.83 -7.95 -16.58
CA GLN A 527 41.88 -6.98 -15.47
C GLN A 527 40.52 -6.31 -15.26
N SER A 528 40.13 -6.15 -13.98
CA SER A 528 38.93 -5.40 -13.58
C SER A 528 39.32 -4.11 -12.85
N ILE A 529 38.88 -2.96 -13.35
CA ILE A 529 39.10 -1.62 -12.78
C ILE A 529 37.78 -1.08 -12.21
N ARG A 530 37.80 -0.48 -11.01
CA ARG A 530 36.62 0.14 -10.36
C ARG A 530 36.48 1.60 -10.81
N VAL A 531 35.61 1.85 -11.79
CA VAL A 531 35.40 3.17 -12.40
C VAL A 531 34.40 4.08 -11.66
N SER A 532 33.62 3.54 -10.72
CA SER A 532 32.83 4.37 -9.80
C SER A 532 32.59 3.67 -8.46
N LYS A 533 32.44 4.47 -7.40
CA LYS A 533 32.05 3.99 -6.05
C LYS A 533 30.53 3.85 -5.89
N GLN A 534 29.74 4.39 -6.82
CA GLN A 534 28.27 4.46 -6.76
C GLN A 534 27.64 4.44 -8.16
N GLY A 535 26.33 4.25 -8.22
CA GLY A 535 25.54 4.23 -9.47
C GLY A 535 25.04 2.85 -9.86
N MET A 536 24.15 2.80 -10.84
CA MET A 536 23.39 1.62 -11.28
C MET A 536 23.22 1.60 -12.80
N GLN A 537 22.83 0.46 -13.35
CA GLN A 537 22.54 0.23 -14.78
C GLN A 537 23.72 0.56 -15.73
N PRO A 538 24.99 0.21 -15.39
CA PRO A 538 26.15 0.61 -16.19
C PRO A 538 26.06 0.12 -17.64
N HIS A 539 26.45 0.98 -18.59
CA HIS A 539 26.50 0.67 -20.01
C HIS A 539 27.52 1.53 -20.76
N PHE A 540 27.91 1.06 -21.96
CA PHE A 540 28.70 1.82 -22.92
C PHE A 540 27.78 2.47 -23.98
N SER A 541 28.24 3.55 -24.61
CA SER A 541 27.55 4.19 -25.74
C SER A 541 28.52 5.08 -26.52
N GLY A 542 28.42 5.10 -27.85
CA GLY A 542 29.29 5.88 -28.74
C GLY A 542 30.75 5.42 -28.80
N GLY A 543 31.04 4.22 -28.27
CA GLY A 543 32.38 3.63 -28.19
C GLY A 543 32.67 3.00 -26.83
N SER A 544 33.88 2.49 -26.67
CA SER A 544 34.29 1.63 -25.54
C SER A 544 35.16 2.34 -24.49
N GLN A 545 35.30 3.66 -24.57
CA GLN A 545 36.24 4.46 -23.77
C GLN A 545 35.61 5.08 -22.52
N ARG A 546 34.31 4.85 -22.28
CA ARG A 546 33.53 5.61 -21.29
C ARG A 546 32.26 4.86 -20.90
N VAL A 547 31.96 4.76 -19.60
CA VAL A 547 30.83 4.00 -19.02
C VAL A 547 29.83 4.95 -18.36
N TYR A 548 28.54 4.72 -18.57
CA TYR A 548 27.48 5.56 -18.01
C TYR A 548 26.46 4.79 -17.19
N PHE A 549 25.93 5.48 -16.19
CA PHE A 549 25.15 4.92 -15.10
C PHE A 549 24.16 5.94 -14.54
N THR A 550 23.06 5.43 -13.99
CA THR A 550 22.10 6.18 -13.19
C THR A 550 22.67 6.38 -11.79
N GLU A 551 22.63 7.58 -11.23
CA GLU A 551 22.95 7.84 -9.83
C GLU A 551 21.92 8.75 -9.14
N TYR A 552 21.84 8.65 -7.82
CA TYR A 552 21.00 9.53 -7.00
C TYR A 552 21.63 10.91 -6.82
N VAL A 553 20.79 11.94 -6.83
CA VAL A 553 21.18 13.32 -6.50
C VAL A 553 21.23 13.49 -4.98
N SER A 554 22.24 14.21 -4.48
CA SER A 554 22.44 14.42 -3.04
C SER A 554 21.79 15.73 -2.55
N GLY A 555 21.30 15.72 -1.30
CA GLY A 555 20.76 16.91 -0.62
C GLY A 555 19.32 17.30 -0.99
N THR A 556 18.65 16.49 -1.81
CA THR A 556 17.28 16.72 -2.30
C THR A 556 16.20 16.36 -1.25
N PRO A 557 14.99 16.94 -1.32
CA PRO A 557 13.90 16.60 -0.38
C PRO A 557 13.42 15.14 -0.52
N TYR A 558 13.47 14.62 -1.76
CA TYR A 558 13.05 13.27 -2.15
C TYR A 558 14.18 12.58 -2.94
N SER A 559 14.05 11.29 -3.21
CA SER A 559 15.03 10.56 -4.03
C SER A 559 14.90 10.96 -5.50
N GLU A 560 15.92 11.63 -6.03
CA GLU A 560 15.98 12.12 -7.41
C GLU A 560 17.13 11.46 -8.18
N THR A 561 17.01 11.31 -9.50
CA THR A 561 18.02 10.64 -10.35
C THR A 561 18.68 11.55 -11.40
N GLN A 562 19.90 11.18 -11.78
CA GLN A 562 20.63 11.76 -12.91
C GLN A 562 21.47 10.71 -13.64
N LEU A 563 21.81 10.99 -14.91
CA LEU A 563 22.68 10.16 -15.76
C LEU A 563 24.08 10.78 -15.84
N SER A 564 25.10 9.99 -15.50
CA SER A 564 26.51 10.34 -15.64
C SER A 564 27.26 9.32 -16.50
N SER A 565 28.16 9.78 -17.38
CA SER A 565 29.18 8.94 -18.06
C SER A 565 30.54 9.29 -17.38
N VAL A 566 31.46 8.33 -17.19
CA VAL A 566 32.86 8.46 -16.66
C VAL A 566 33.84 7.68 -17.54
N ASP A 567 35.15 7.99 -17.52
CA ASP A 567 36.15 7.26 -18.32
C ASP A 567 36.56 5.88 -17.72
N LEU A 568 37.45 5.16 -18.41
CA LEU A 568 37.90 3.82 -18.00
C LEU A 568 38.78 3.76 -16.74
N LEU A 569 39.22 4.92 -16.21
CA LEU A 569 39.91 5.03 -14.92
C LEU A 569 38.96 5.50 -13.81
N GLY A 570 37.74 5.91 -14.17
CA GLY A 570 36.76 6.55 -13.27
C GLY A 570 36.89 8.07 -13.17
N GLU A 571 37.74 8.67 -14.00
CA GLU A 571 37.98 10.10 -14.07
C GLU A 571 37.04 10.78 -15.09
N ASP A 572 37.18 12.11 -15.25
CA ASP A 572 36.35 12.94 -16.15
C ASP A 572 34.85 12.68 -15.95
N LYS A 573 34.38 12.70 -14.69
CA LYS A 573 32.96 12.56 -14.38
C LYS A 573 32.17 13.74 -14.93
N ARG A 574 31.19 13.44 -15.77
CA ARG A 574 30.24 14.42 -16.34
C ARG A 574 28.81 13.98 -16.05
N THR A 575 27.92 14.94 -15.81
CA THR A 575 26.47 14.69 -15.64
C THR A 575 25.73 15.28 -16.83
N HIS A 576 24.86 14.48 -17.43
CA HIS A 576 24.28 14.76 -18.75
C HIS A 576 22.79 15.02 -18.65
N LEU A 577 22.05 14.12 -18.01
CA LEU A 577 20.59 14.20 -17.88
C LEU A 577 20.18 14.20 -16.41
N TYR A 578 19.02 14.78 -16.12
CA TYR A 578 18.41 14.80 -14.80
C TYR A 578 16.89 14.66 -14.94
N GLY A 579 16.33 13.68 -14.26
CA GLY A 579 14.91 13.29 -14.36
C GLY A 579 14.12 13.47 -13.07
N ALA A 580 14.66 14.25 -12.13
CA ALA A 580 14.09 14.51 -10.81
C ALA A 580 13.65 13.20 -10.11
N ASP A 581 12.51 13.21 -9.43
CA ASP A 581 11.96 12.10 -8.65
C ASP A 581 11.06 11.16 -9.48
N LYS A 582 11.06 11.24 -10.82
CA LYS A 582 10.12 10.51 -11.69
C LYS A 582 10.77 9.55 -12.69
N VAL A 583 12.05 9.70 -13.01
CA VAL A 583 12.76 8.85 -13.98
C VAL A 583 13.56 7.75 -13.28
N SER A 584 13.24 6.48 -13.56
CA SER A 584 13.87 5.31 -12.91
C SER A 584 14.99 4.65 -13.73
N GLU A 585 14.98 4.79 -15.06
CA GLU A 585 16.00 4.22 -15.96
C GLU A 585 16.34 5.18 -17.10
N TYR A 586 17.60 5.15 -17.54
CA TYR A 586 18.12 5.86 -18.71
C TYR A 586 18.92 4.89 -19.59
N ARG A 587 18.76 4.97 -20.92
CA ARG A 587 19.47 4.13 -21.90
C ARG A 587 19.82 4.90 -23.16
N ILE A 588 21.09 5.25 -23.34
CA ILE A 588 21.57 5.93 -24.55
C ILE A 588 21.63 4.92 -25.71
N SER A 589 21.31 5.33 -26.94
CA SER A 589 21.54 4.55 -28.16
C SER A 589 23.04 4.28 -28.40
N HIS A 590 23.39 3.27 -29.20
CA HIS A 590 24.79 2.91 -29.45
C HIS A 590 25.56 4.02 -30.19
N ASP A 591 24.85 4.86 -30.96
CA ASP A 591 25.38 5.99 -31.73
C ASP A 591 25.35 7.36 -31.00
N LYS A 592 24.89 7.41 -29.75
CA LYS A 592 24.66 8.64 -28.96
C LYS A 592 23.69 9.67 -29.59
N GLN A 593 22.86 9.31 -30.56
CA GLN A 593 21.89 10.24 -31.14
C GLN A 593 20.59 10.32 -30.32
N TRP A 594 20.28 9.30 -29.53
CA TRP A 594 19.02 9.19 -28.77
C TRP A 594 19.27 8.73 -27.34
N VAL A 595 18.35 9.08 -26.45
CA VAL A 595 18.24 8.47 -25.13
C VAL A 595 16.79 8.06 -24.89
N ALA A 596 16.62 6.84 -24.41
CA ALA A 596 15.37 6.33 -23.91
C ALA A 596 15.35 6.40 -22.38
N PHE A 597 14.18 6.62 -21.79
CA PHE A 597 14.02 6.69 -20.34
C PHE A 597 12.66 6.19 -19.88
N VAL A 598 12.60 5.64 -18.67
CA VAL A 598 11.35 5.23 -18.01
C VAL A 598 10.90 6.32 -17.06
N TYR A 599 9.74 6.91 -17.31
CA TYR A 599 9.08 7.89 -16.44
C TYR A 599 7.74 7.32 -15.99
N GLN A 600 7.57 7.10 -14.69
CA GLN A 600 6.35 6.53 -14.09
C GLN A 600 5.82 5.31 -14.88
N TYR A 601 6.64 4.26 -14.94
CA TYR A 601 6.42 3.00 -15.67
C TYR A 601 6.33 3.11 -17.22
N ASN A 602 6.11 4.28 -17.80
CA ASN A 602 6.00 4.46 -19.26
C ASN A 602 7.37 4.77 -19.89
N THR A 603 7.60 4.26 -21.10
CA THR A 603 8.86 4.44 -21.85
C THR A 603 8.76 5.63 -22.80
N TYR A 604 9.78 6.49 -22.76
CA TYR A 604 9.92 7.69 -23.58
C TYR A 604 11.26 7.71 -24.32
N VAL A 605 11.31 8.46 -25.42
CA VAL A 605 12.52 8.72 -26.22
C VAL A 605 12.65 10.24 -26.47
N VAL A 606 13.89 10.74 -26.45
CA VAL A 606 14.28 12.13 -26.77
C VAL A 606 15.67 12.13 -27.43
N PRO A 607 16.00 13.06 -28.34
CA PRO A 607 17.37 13.19 -28.86
C PRO A 607 18.39 13.41 -27.74
N PHE A 608 19.57 12.80 -27.86
CA PHE A 608 20.67 12.98 -26.91
C PHE A 608 21.67 14.01 -27.44
N VAL A 609 22.09 14.96 -26.61
CA VAL A 609 22.96 16.07 -27.00
C VAL A 609 24.04 16.33 -25.95
N GLU A 610 25.30 16.06 -26.29
CA GLU A 610 26.45 16.36 -25.42
C GLU A 610 26.88 17.83 -25.57
N ASN A 611 26.28 18.72 -24.76
CA ASN A 611 26.61 20.16 -24.75
C ASN A 611 27.46 20.62 -23.54
N GLY A 612 27.97 19.68 -22.75
CA GLY A 612 28.77 19.95 -21.54
C GLY A 612 27.98 20.46 -20.33
N LYS A 613 26.64 20.45 -20.37
CA LYS A 613 25.76 20.86 -19.26
C LYS A 613 24.70 19.80 -18.96
N LYS A 614 24.16 19.83 -17.74
CA LYS A 614 23.04 18.99 -17.31
C LYS A 614 21.74 19.46 -17.97
N ILE A 615 21.04 18.56 -18.64
CA ILE A 615 19.72 18.78 -19.26
C ILE A 615 18.64 18.11 -18.40
N THR A 616 17.57 18.83 -18.08
CA THR A 616 16.39 18.23 -17.43
C THR A 616 15.53 17.52 -18.48
N ILE A 617 15.12 16.28 -18.22
CA ILE A 617 14.19 15.52 -19.08
C ILE A 617 12.86 15.24 -18.37
N SER A 618 11.76 15.31 -19.11
CA SER A 618 10.42 14.92 -18.68
C SER A 618 9.52 14.73 -19.91
N PRO A 619 8.36 14.04 -19.80
CA PRO A 619 7.34 14.00 -20.86
C PRO A 619 6.76 15.37 -21.26
N THR A 620 7.04 16.40 -20.46
CA THR A 620 6.54 17.78 -20.63
C THR A 620 7.63 18.77 -21.04
N MET A 621 8.84 18.29 -21.39
CA MET A 621 9.94 19.16 -21.80
C MET A 621 9.70 19.80 -23.18
N THR A 622 10.12 21.06 -23.33
CA THR A 622 9.97 21.83 -24.58
C THR A 622 11.30 22.19 -25.24
N SER A 623 12.43 21.81 -24.64
CA SER A 623 13.78 22.09 -25.12
C SER A 623 14.27 21.14 -26.21
N LEU A 624 13.70 19.94 -26.30
CA LEU A 624 13.92 18.90 -27.31
C LEU A 624 12.61 18.14 -27.52
N PRO A 625 12.35 17.55 -28.71
CA PRO A 625 11.15 16.75 -28.93
C PRO A 625 11.21 15.45 -28.10
N VAL A 626 10.22 15.25 -27.23
CA VAL A 626 10.05 14.05 -26.40
C VAL A 626 8.82 13.27 -26.86
N LYS A 627 8.91 11.94 -26.85
CA LYS A 627 7.82 11.06 -27.29
C LYS A 627 7.63 9.87 -26.36
N GLN A 628 6.38 9.58 -25.99
CA GLN A 628 6.00 8.30 -25.36
C GLN A 628 5.90 7.20 -26.42
N ILE A 629 6.47 6.04 -26.16
CA ILE A 629 6.47 4.91 -27.10
C ILE A 629 5.79 3.63 -26.57
N SER A 630 5.45 3.58 -25.28
CA SER A 630 4.70 2.46 -24.68
C SER A 630 3.31 2.90 -24.23
N ALA A 631 2.29 2.08 -24.54
CA ALA A 631 0.94 2.15 -23.95
C ALA A 631 0.77 1.16 -22.78
N ARG A 632 1.86 0.51 -22.39
CA ARG A 632 1.99 -0.45 -21.30
C ARG A 632 3.25 -0.11 -20.50
N ALA A 633 3.35 -0.65 -19.29
CA ALA A 633 4.56 -0.50 -18.48
C ALA A 633 5.78 -1.05 -19.23
N GLY A 634 6.97 -0.53 -18.93
CA GLY A 634 8.20 -0.98 -19.58
C GLY A 634 9.46 -0.64 -18.80
N GLU A 635 10.38 -1.60 -18.78
CA GLU A 635 11.68 -1.51 -18.11
C GLU A 635 12.77 -2.31 -18.83
N TYR A 636 14.02 -2.14 -18.38
CA TYR A 636 15.24 -2.80 -18.87
C TYR A 636 15.51 -2.54 -20.35
N LEU A 637 15.50 -1.27 -20.69
CA LEU A 637 15.54 -0.76 -22.06
C LEU A 637 16.75 -1.32 -22.85
N ASN A 638 16.52 -1.64 -24.12
CA ASN A 638 17.53 -2.23 -24.99
C ASN A 638 17.38 -1.79 -26.46
N TRP A 639 18.30 -0.93 -26.91
CA TRP A 639 18.45 -0.53 -28.32
C TRP A 639 19.02 -1.67 -29.17
N ALA A 640 18.45 -1.88 -30.36
CA ALA A 640 19.06 -2.73 -31.39
C ALA A 640 20.42 -2.15 -31.84
N PRO A 641 21.42 -2.96 -32.25
CA PRO A 641 22.75 -2.46 -32.59
C PRO A 641 22.83 -1.52 -33.80
N ASP A 642 21.79 -1.48 -34.64
CA ASP A 642 21.62 -0.53 -35.75
C ASP A 642 20.88 0.77 -35.32
N ASN A 643 20.46 0.86 -34.06
CA ASN A 643 19.62 1.89 -33.45
C ASN A 643 18.23 2.07 -34.11
N GLN A 644 17.78 1.15 -34.98
CA GLN A 644 16.50 1.26 -35.69
C GLN A 644 15.31 0.71 -34.88
N SER A 645 15.53 0.01 -33.77
CA SER A 645 14.48 -0.33 -32.82
C SER A 645 14.93 -0.25 -31.36
N LEU A 646 13.94 -0.12 -30.48
CA LEU A 646 14.08 -0.11 -29.03
C LEU A 646 13.11 -1.14 -28.44
N THR A 647 13.63 -2.00 -27.56
CA THR A 647 12.88 -3.06 -26.89
C THR A 647 12.85 -2.84 -25.37
N TRP A 648 11.77 -3.28 -24.75
CA TRP A 648 11.56 -3.30 -23.30
C TRP A 648 10.68 -4.48 -22.92
N PHE A 649 10.66 -4.90 -21.66
CA PHE A 649 9.77 -5.96 -21.19
C PHE A 649 8.79 -5.46 -20.13
N HIS A 650 7.72 -6.22 -19.94
CA HIS A 650 6.85 -6.12 -18.78
C HIS A 650 6.18 -7.48 -18.55
N GLY A 651 6.49 -8.12 -17.42
CA GLY A 651 6.01 -9.47 -17.10
C GLY A 651 6.23 -10.45 -18.26
N PRO A 652 5.17 -11.11 -18.78
CA PRO A 652 5.31 -12.13 -19.81
C PRO A 652 5.53 -11.56 -21.22
N TYR A 653 5.54 -10.23 -21.40
CA TYR A 653 5.56 -9.57 -22.70
C TYR A 653 6.91 -8.90 -23.02
N LEU A 654 7.38 -9.10 -24.26
CA LEU A 654 8.49 -8.36 -24.87
C LEU A 654 7.94 -7.43 -25.95
N TYR A 655 8.16 -6.13 -25.79
CA TYR A 655 7.72 -5.07 -26.70
C TYR A 655 8.86 -4.57 -27.58
N GLU A 656 8.52 -3.99 -28.72
CA GLU A 656 9.45 -3.33 -29.63
C GLU A 656 8.79 -2.12 -30.28
N GLN A 657 9.49 -0.99 -30.34
CA GLN A 657 9.16 0.15 -31.19
C GLN A 657 10.26 0.33 -32.25
N SER A 658 9.87 0.40 -33.52
CA SER A 658 10.78 0.82 -34.60
C SER A 658 10.92 2.35 -34.62
N LEU A 659 12.16 2.83 -34.75
CA LEU A 659 12.55 4.23 -34.54
C LEU A 659 13.36 4.76 -35.73
N ASN A 660 12.85 4.60 -36.96
CA ASN A 660 13.37 5.30 -38.12
C ASN A 660 13.37 6.82 -37.85
N VAL A 661 14.48 7.50 -38.15
CA VAL A 661 14.77 8.89 -37.73
C VAL A 661 13.66 9.90 -38.10
N ALA A 662 12.94 9.69 -39.21
CA ALA A 662 11.83 10.54 -39.66
C ALA A 662 10.47 10.31 -38.94
N ASN A 663 10.35 9.22 -38.17
CA ASN A 663 9.08 8.79 -37.55
C ASN A 663 9.06 8.88 -36.03
N ALA A 664 10.17 9.22 -35.36
CA ALA A 664 10.22 9.31 -33.89
C ALA A 664 9.17 10.30 -33.31
N GLU A 665 8.93 11.43 -33.98
CA GLU A 665 7.89 12.40 -33.59
C GLU A 665 6.46 11.86 -33.81
N ASN A 666 6.28 10.95 -34.77
CA ASN A 666 4.99 10.40 -35.22
C ASN A 666 4.66 9.03 -34.62
N ALA A 667 5.52 8.45 -33.78
CA ALA A 667 5.30 7.13 -33.19
C ALA A 667 3.95 7.05 -32.43
N VAL A 668 3.22 5.94 -32.58
CA VAL A 668 2.04 5.63 -31.77
C VAL A 668 2.48 4.71 -30.64
N PRO A 669 2.11 4.97 -29.37
CA PRO A 669 2.50 4.11 -28.25
C PRO A 669 2.05 2.66 -28.43
N ILE A 670 2.98 1.71 -28.32
CA ILE A 670 2.69 0.29 -28.58
C ILE A 670 1.83 -0.33 -27.47
N THR A 671 0.74 -0.97 -27.89
CA THR A 671 -0.24 -1.69 -27.05
C THR A 671 0.03 -3.19 -26.97
N GLU A 672 0.45 -3.81 -28.07
CA GLU A 672 0.68 -5.26 -28.18
C GLU A 672 2.14 -5.66 -27.94
N GLY A 673 2.34 -6.77 -27.23
CA GLY A 673 3.67 -7.31 -26.94
C GLY A 673 3.74 -8.81 -27.23
N LEU A 674 4.93 -9.31 -27.54
CA LEU A 674 5.16 -10.73 -27.75
C LEU A 674 5.06 -11.49 -26.42
N LYS A 675 3.99 -12.28 -26.20
CA LYS A 675 3.86 -13.15 -25.02
C LYS A 675 4.92 -14.27 -25.07
N LEU A 676 5.98 -14.10 -24.28
CA LEU A 676 7.10 -15.04 -24.13
C LEU A 676 6.80 -16.20 -23.18
N SER A 677 5.81 -16.05 -22.30
CA SER A 677 5.34 -17.00 -21.28
C SER A 677 5.14 -18.44 -21.77
N PHE A 678 5.31 -19.38 -20.86
CA PHE A 678 5.18 -20.83 -21.05
C PHE A 678 4.61 -21.47 -19.78
N SER A 679 4.00 -22.66 -19.91
CA SER A 679 3.39 -23.36 -18.78
C SER A 679 4.40 -24.22 -18.00
N LYS A 680 4.21 -24.34 -16.69
CA LYS A 680 5.03 -25.08 -15.74
C LYS A 680 4.16 -25.85 -14.76
N ALA A 681 4.45 -27.13 -14.53
CA ALA A 681 3.79 -27.93 -13.50
C ALA A 681 4.15 -27.44 -12.08
N SER A 682 3.14 -27.38 -11.20
CA SER A 682 3.29 -27.04 -9.79
C SER A 682 3.90 -28.20 -8.98
N LYS A 683 4.72 -27.91 -7.97
CA LYS A 683 5.23 -28.92 -7.03
C LYS A 683 4.15 -29.23 -5.98
N LYS A 684 3.56 -30.42 -6.09
CA LYS A 684 2.74 -31.07 -5.06
C LYS A 684 3.42 -32.33 -4.53
N ALA A 685 2.95 -32.84 -3.38
CA ALA A 685 3.32 -34.17 -2.91
C ALA A 685 2.68 -35.28 -3.79
N GLN A 686 3.11 -36.52 -3.59
CA GLN A 686 2.68 -37.71 -4.33
C GLN A 686 2.51 -38.88 -3.36
N GLY A 687 1.63 -39.83 -3.69
CA GLY A 687 1.27 -40.94 -2.79
C GLY A 687 0.36 -40.48 -1.64
N TYR A 688 0.21 -41.32 -0.63
CA TYR A 688 -0.63 -41.03 0.54
C TYR A 688 0.19 -40.52 1.72
N THR A 689 -0.38 -39.57 2.47
CA THR A 689 0.11 -39.14 3.79
C THR A 689 -1.03 -39.23 4.78
N ALA A 690 -0.80 -39.76 5.98
CA ALA A 690 -1.79 -39.85 7.05
C ALA A 690 -1.25 -39.17 8.31
N ILE A 691 -1.93 -38.11 8.76
CA ILE A 691 -1.69 -37.47 10.05
C ILE A 691 -2.60 -38.16 11.07
N VAL A 692 -2.04 -38.74 12.14
CA VAL A 692 -2.74 -39.72 13.00
C VAL A 692 -2.69 -39.34 14.48
N GLY A 693 -3.81 -39.46 15.19
CA GLY A 693 -3.88 -39.43 16.65
C GLY A 693 -4.05 -38.04 17.29
N GLY A 694 -4.09 -36.99 16.48
CA GLY A 694 -4.23 -35.60 16.97
C GLY A 694 -5.68 -35.15 17.17
N ASN A 695 -5.84 -33.99 17.82
CA ASN A 695 -7.10 -33.28 17.89
C ASN A 695 -7.24 -32.41 16.64
N VAL A 696 -8.06 -32.84 15.68
CA VAL A 696 -8.22 -32.15 14.38
C VAL A 696 -9.29 -31.07 14.51
N VAL A 697 -8.87 -29.81 14.43
CA VAL A 697 -9.72 -28.60 14.48
C VAL A 697 -10.10 -28.25 13.05
N THR A 698 -11.34 -28.51 12.65
CA THR A 698 -11.66 -28.60 11.22
C THR A 698 -11.90 -27.25 10.54
N MET A 699 -12.39 -26.23 11.26
CA MET A 699 -12.77 -24.91 10.73
C MET A 699 -13.78 -24.90 9.56
N ARG A 700 -14.38 -26.05 9.21
CA ARG A 700 -15.53 -26.10 8.30
C ARG A 700 -16.80 -25.72 9.07
N ASP A 701 -17.65 -24.90 8.45
CA ASP A 701 -18.85 -24.33 9.09
C ASP A 701 -18.58 -23.58 10.41
N ALA A 702 -17.42 -22.92 10.52
CA ALA A 702 -16.90 -22.33 11.77
C ALA A 702 -17.67 -21.11 12.32
N ASP A 703 -18.73 -20.68 11.64
CA ASP A 703 -19.71 -19.72 12.15
C ASP A 703 -20.81 -20.39 12.99
N ASN A 704 -21.19 -21.63 12.64
CA ASN A 704 -22.30 -22.36 13.26
C ASN A 704 -21.85 -23.55 14.14
N LYS A 705 -20.63 -24.08 13.91
CA LYS A 705 -20.16 -25.31 14.54
C LYS A 705 -18.70 -25.22 15.01
N GLN A 706 -18.48 -25.34 16.32
CA GLN A 706 -17.16 -25.69 16.87
C GLN A 706 -16.95 -27.21 16.77
N GLU A 707 -16.20 -27.65 15.76
CA GLU A 707 -15.91 -29.07 15.52
C GLU A 707 -14.44 -29.41 15.77
N VAL A 708 -14.23 -30.38 16.66
CA VAL A 708 -12.92 -30.97 16.97
C VAL A 708 -13.05 -32.49 16.92
N ILE A 709 -12.20 -33.15 16.15
CA ILE A 709 -12.14 -34.60 16.03
C ILE A 709 -10.97 -35.08 16.88
N ASN A 710 -11.27 -35.56 18.09
CA ASN A 710 -10.28 -36.11 19.02
C ASN A 710 -9.79 -37.48 18.52
N ASN A 711 -8.49 -37.76 18.64
CA ASN A 711 -7.87 -38.97 18.07
C ASN A 711 -8.24 -39.16 16.58
N GLY A 712 -8.14 -38.07 15.81
CA GLY A 712 -8.51 -38.04 14.41
C GLY A 712 -7.41 -38.55 13.47
N ILE A 713 -7.82 -38.87 12.25
CA ILE A 713 -6.95 -39.06 11.08
C ILE A 713 -7.30 -38.00 10.05
N VAL A 714 -6.26 -37.39 9.44
CA VAL A 714 -6.36 -36.65 8.18
C VAL A 714 -5.59 -37.45 7.13
N LEU A 715 -6.31 -38.03 6.16
CA LEU A 715 -5.73 -38.77 5.04
C LEU A 715 -5.65 -37.87 3.81
N ILE A 716 -4.45 -37.76 3.25
CA ILE A 716 -4.10 -36.88 2.14
C ILE A 716 -3.63 -37.76 0.97
N ASN A 717 -4.14 -37.50 -0.22
CA ASN A 717 -3.73 -38.13 -1.48
C ASN A 717 -3.11 -37.08 -2.39
N GLY A 718 -1.79 -37.18 -2.62
CA GLY A 718 -1.00 -36.13 -3.25
C GLY A 718 -1.05 -34.85 -2.42
N ASN A 719 -1.85 -33.86 -2.86
CA ASN A 719 -2.10 -32.62 -2.13
C ASN A 719 -3.55 -32.44 -1.65
N ILE A 720 -4.45 -33.40 -1.87
CA ILE A 720 -5.88 -33.26 -1.53
C ILE A 720 -6.22 -34.08 -0.28
N ILE A 721 -7.01 -33.51 0.63
CA ILE A 721 -7.59 -34.21 1.77
C ILE A 721 -8.67 -35.18 1.23
N GLU A 722 -8.41 -36.47 1.30
CA GLU A 722 -9.32 -37.52 0.82
C GLU A 722 -10.31 -37.96 1.92
N ALA A 723 -9.86 -38.01 3.19
CA ALA A 723 -10.71 -38.31 4.33
C ALA A 723 -10.26 -37.55 5.59
N VAL A 724 -11.22 -37.17 6.43
CA VAL A 724 -10.97 -36.61 7.77
C VAL A 724 -12.06 -37.08 8.73
N GLY A 725 -11.66 -37.68 9.86
CA GLY A 725 -12.56 -38.42 10.75
C GLY A 725 -11.84 -39.10 11.93
N PRO A 726 -12.57 -39.74 12.86
CA PRO A 726 -11.99 -40.52 13.94
C PRO A 726 -11.11 -41.68 13.45
N ALA A 727 -10.10 -42.09 14.23
CA ALA A 727 -9.12 -43.09 13.81
C ALA A 727 -9.68 -44.51 13.54
N ASP A 728 -10.85 -44.86 14.10
CA ASP A 728 -11.56 -46.11 13.81
C ASP A 728 -12.42 -46.04 12.54
N GLY A 729 -12.65 -44.84 12.00
CA GLY A 729 -13.44 -44.62 10.78
C GLY A 729 -12.63 -44.49 9.48
N ILE A 730 -11.29 -44.45 9.53
CA ILE A 730 -10.43 -44.26 8.35
C ILE A 730 -9.40 -45.39 8.25
N THR A 731 -9.43 -46.12 7.12
CA THR A 731 -8.36 -47.08 6.77
C THR A 731 -7.21 -46.34 6.09
N ILE A 732 -6.01 -46.46 6.64
CA ILE A 732 -4.79 -45.89 6.05
C ILE A 732 -4.25 -46.86 4.97
N PRO A 733 -3.97 -46.40 3.73
CA PRO A 733 -3.37 -47.24 2.68
C PRO A 733 -1.96 -47.72 3.03
N GLU A 734 -1.60 -48.91 2.53
CA GLU A 734 -0.23 -49.44 2.66
C GLU A 734 0.78 -48.52 1.95
N GLY A 735 1.92 -48.27 2.60
CA GLY A 735 2.96 -47.37 2.09
C GLY A 735 2.70 -45.87 2.26
N ALA A 736 1.61 -45.47 2.95
CA ALA A 736 1.39 -44.06 3.29
C ALA A 736 2.45 -43.51 4.25
N LEU A 737 2.85 -42.25 4.07
CA LEU A 737 3.69 -41.51 5.03
C LEU A 737 2.88 -41.24 6.31
N ILE A 738 3.27 -41.85 7.42
CA ILE A 738 2.62 -41.67 8.72
C ILE A 738 3.26 -40.49 9.47
N VAL A 739 2.44 -39.53 9.90
CA VAL A 739 2.84 -38.39 10.73
C VAL A 739 2.11 -38.49 12.07
N ASP A 740 2.85 -38.74 13.14
CA ASP A 740 2.28 -38.85 14.49
C ASP A 740 1.89 -37.47 15.04
N ALA A 741 0.60 -37.30 15.31
CA ALA A 741 -0.02 -36.14 15.94
C ALA A 741 -0.58 -36.47 17.34
N SER A 742 -0.25 -37.62 17.92
CA SER A 742 -0.66 -37.99 19.29
C SER A 742 -0.30 -36.90 20.30
N GLY A 743 -1.29 -36.38 21.01
CA GLY A 743 -1.11 -35.27 21.96
C GLY A 743 -0.86 -33.89 21.32
N LYS A 744 -1.19 -33.72 20.04
CA LYS A 744 -1.03 -32.47 19.26
C LYS A 744 -2.38 -32.02 18.69
N THR A 745 -2.54 -30.72 18.49
CA THR A 745 -3.64 -30.16 17.68
C THR A 745 -3.23 -30.09 16.21
N VAL A 746 -4.14 -30.45 15.30
CA VAL A 746 -3.99 -30.21 13.85
C VAL A 746 -4.96 -29.10 13.44
N ILE A 747 -4.44 -28.00 12.90
CA ILE A 747 -5.23 -26.87 12.38
C ILE A 747 -5.02 -26.72 10.86
N PRO A 748 -5.91 -26.00 10.14
CA PRO A 748 -5.58 -25.48 8.82
C PRO A 748 -4.35 -24.56 8.95
N GLY A 749 -3.50 -24.53 7.93
CA GLY A 749 -2.32 -23.66 7.93
C GLY A 749 -2.71 -22.20 8.00
N LEU A 750 -1.92 -21.40 8.72
CA LEU A 750 -2.25 -20.00 8.97
C LEU A 750 -2.13 -19.18 7.68
N ILE A 751 -3.07 -18.26 7.50
CA ILE A 751 -3.13 -17.33 6.36
C ILE A 751 -2.91 -15.92 6.90
N ASP A 752 -1.72 -15.37 6.64
CA ASP A 752 -1.42 -13.97 6.91
C ASP A 752 -1.95 -13.12 5.74
N THR A 753 -3.07 -12.42 5.94
CA THR A 753 -3.69 -11.63 4.86
C THR A 753 -2.97 -10.30 4.60
N HIS A 754 -1.99 -9.95 5.43
CA HIS A 754 -1.18 -8.73 5.30
C HIS A 754 0.24 -9.00 5.82
N ALA A 755 1.00 -9.79 5.07
CA ALA A 755 2.42 -10.02 5.31
C ALA A 755 3.28 -8.89 4.71
N HIS A 756 4.53 -8.80 5.13
CA HIS A 756 5.55 -8.02 4.41
C HIS A 756 6.93 -8.69 4.50
N GLY A 757 7.75 -8.56 3.45
CA GLY A 757 9.17 -8.91 3.51
C GLY A 757 9.87 -9.06 2.16
N SER A 758 11.14 -8.68 2.08
CA SER A 758 11.93 -8.82 0.85
C SER A 758 12.04 -10.28 0.39
N GLN A 759 11.98 -10.50 -0.92
CA GLN A 759 12.22 -11.82 -1.51
C GLN A 759 13.60 -11.98 -2.12
N GLY A 760 14.24 -10.87 -2.49
CA GLY A 760 15.62 -10.81 -2.94
C GLY A 760 16.29 -9.49 -2.55
N ARG A 761 17.45 -9.23 -3.17
CA ARG A 761 18.14 -7.95 -3.08
C ARG A 761 18.97 -7.67 -4.33
N ASN A 762 18.82 -6.46 -4.90
CA ASN A 762 19.29 -6.13 -6.26
C ASN A 762 18.87 -7.20 -7.27
N GLU A 763 17.59 -7.57 -7.27
CA GLU A 763 16.98 -8.62 -8.10
C GLU A 763 17.43 -10.07 -7.85
N ILE A 764 18.47 -10.31 -7.04
CA ILE A 764 18.95 -11.65 -6.68
C ILE A 764 18.02 -12.26 -5.62
N ILE A 765 17.38 -13.38 -5.94
CA ILE A 765 16.52 -14.15 -5.03
C ILE A 765 17.33 -15.35 -4.52
N PRO A 766 17.71 -15.42 -3.22
CA PRO A 766 18.51 -16.52 -2.68
C PRO A 766 17.80 -17.85 -2.83
N GLN A 767 18.53 -18.97 -2.81
CA GLN A 767 17.96 -20.32 -2.85
C GLN A 767 17.17 -20.65 -1.58
N GLN A 768 17.53 -20.04 -0.45
CA GLN A 768 16.81 -20.12 0.81
C GLN A 768 16.54 -18.70 1.35
N ASN A 769 15.26 -18.35 1.53
CA ASN A 769 14.89 -17.11 2.21
C ASN A 769 14.55 -17.44 3.67
N TRP A 770 15.40 -17.01 4.61
CA TRP A 770 15.29 -17.35 6.03
C TRP A 770 13.99 -16.87 6.68
N SER A 771 13.46 -15.72 6.24
CA SER A 771 12.15 -15.21 6.71
C SER A 771 11.01 -16.16 6.30
N GLN A 772 11.07 -16.72 5.09
CA GLN A 772 10.07 -17.66 4.60
C GLN A 772 10.21 -19.06 5.22
N PHE A 773 11.42 -19.46 5.63
CA PHE A 773 11.63 -20.64 6.47
C PHE A 773 11.02 -20.43 7.86
N SER A 774 11.18 -19.25 8.45
CA SER A 774 10.55 -18.91 9.73
C SER A 774 9.02 -18.90 9.64
N ASN A 775 8.44 -18.28 8.59
CA ASN A 775 7.00 -18.32 8.34
C ASN A 775 6.45 -19.77 8.30
N LEU A 776 7.10 -20.66 7.54
CA LEU A 776 6.71 -22.08 7.53
C LEU A 776 6.97 -22.78 8.88
N ALA A 777 8.04 -22.45 9.60
CA ALA A 777 8.33 -23.03 10.92
C ALA A 777 7.20 -22.74 11.92
N PHE A 778 6.60 -21.55 11.84
CA PHE A 778 5.44 -21.10 12.61
C PHE A 778 4.07 -21.43 11.95
N GLY A 779 4.03 -22.34 10.97
CA GLY A 779 2.77 -22.84 10.41
C GLY A 779 2.00 -21.89 9.49
N VAL A 780 2.60 -20.77 9.09
CA VAL A 780 2.04 -19.86 8.07
C VAL A 780 2.23 -20.48 6.69
N THR A 781 1.17 -21.03 6.11
CA THR A 781 1.22 -21.72 4.82
C THR A 781 0.91 -20.80 3.65
N THR A 782 0.24 -19.67 3.87
CA THR A 782 -0.09 -18.67 2.85
C THR A 782 0.17 -17.27 3.37
N ILE A 783 0.79 -16.43 2.54
CA ILE A 783 0.95 -15.00 2.78
C ILE A 783 0.34 -14.19 1.62
N HIS A 784 -0.31 -13.09 1.94
CA HIS A 784 -0.65 -12.03 1.00
C HIS A 784 0.13 -10.77 1.39
N ASP A 785 1.10 -10.37 0.57
CA ASP A 785 1.93 -9.18 0.78
C ASP A 785 1.38 -8.00 -0.04
N PRO A 786 0.76 -6.99 0.58
CA PRO A 786 0.09 -5.94 -0.16
C PRO A 786 1.01 -4.74 -0.49
N SER A 787 2.33 -4.87 -0.33
CA SER A 787 3.30 -3.85 -0.79
C SER A 787 4.72 -4.42 -0.93
N ASN A 788 5.11 -4.77 -2.15
CA ASN A 788 6.45 -5.33 -2.40
C ASN A 788 7.08 -4.85 -3.73
N ASP A 789 8.32 -5.25 -3.92
CA ASP A 789 9.06 -5.19 -5.17
C ASP A 789 8.44 -6.14 -6.21
N THR A 790 7.97 -5.58 -7.34
CA THR A 790 7.19 -6.35 -8.33
C THR A 790 7.99 -7.46 -8.99
N THR A 791 9.24 -7.20 -9.39
CA THR A 791 10.05 -8.16 -10.16
C THR A 791 10.66 -9.25 -9.28
N GLU A 792 10.83 -9.01 -7.99
CA GLU A 792 11.21 -10.04 -7.02
C GLU A 792 10.01 -10.87 -6.52
N ILE A 793 8.90 -10.26 -6.08
CA ILE A 793 7.82 -10.96 -5.36
C ILE A 793 7.14 -12.04 -6.22
N PHE A 794 6.83 -11.74 -7.48
CA PHE A 794 6.16 -12.70 -8.38
C PHE A 794 7.13 -13.75 -8.91
N ALA A 795 8.42 -13.42 -9.10
CA ALA A 795 9.44 -14.41 -9.44
C ALA A 795 9.66 -15.40 -8.30
N ALA A 796 9.66 -14.94 -7.04
CA ALA A 796 9.74 -15.78 -5.86
C ALA A 796 8.49 -16.67 -5.69
N ALA A 797 7.29 -16.13 -5.94
CA ALA A 797 6.04 -16.91 -5.93
C ALA A 797 6.05 -18.04 -6.97
N GLU A 798 6.51 -17.76 -8.20
CA GLU A 798 6.62 -18.78 -9.26
C GLU A 798 7.72 -19.81 -8.97
N LEU A 799 8.85 -19.39 -8.40
CA LEU A 799 9.90 -20.29 -7.92
C LEU A 799 9.42 -21.22 -6.79
N GLN A 800 8.66 -20.69 -5.82
CA GLN A 800 8.05 -21.47 -4.74
C GLN A 800 7.03 -22.47 -5.30
N ARG A 801 6.13 -22.04 -6.19
CA ARG A 801 5.12 -22.89 -6.83
C ARG A 801 5.73 -23.98 -7.71
N ALA A 802 6.87 -23.70 -8.35
CA ALA A 802 7.67 -24.68 -9.08
C ALA A 802 8.43 -25.68 -8.19
N GLY A 803 8.45 -25.48 -6.86
CA GLY A 803 9.22 -26.28 -5.91
C GLY A 803 10.71 -25.99 -5.88
N LEU A 804 11.14 -24.85 -6.46
CA LEU A 804 12.54 -24.42 -6.56
C LEU A 804 12.98 -23.53 -5.39
N ARG A 805 12.06 -23.26 -4.45
CA ARG A 805 12.25 -22.58 -3.16
C ARG A 805 11.33 -23.21 -2.12
N VAL A 806 11.70 -23.12 -0.85
CA VAL A 806 10.87 -23.49 0.31
C VAL A 806 10.37 -22.20 0.97
N GLY A 807 9.07 -22.16 1.25
CA GLY A 807 8.37 -20.99 1.80
C GLY A 807 6.84 -21.13 1.67
N PRO A 808 6.05 -20.23 2.27
CA PRO A 808 4.59 -20.17 2.13
C PRO A 808 4.14 -19.96 0.68
N ARG A 809 2.85 -20.16 0.38
CA ARG A 809 2.27 -19.66 -0.87
C ARG A 809 2.32 -18.14 -0.84
N VAL A 810 2.97 -17.55 -1.84
CA VAL A 810 3.13 -16.09 -1.93
C VAL A 810 2.09 -15.52 -2.89
N TYR A 811 1.23 -14.66 -2.37
CA TYR A 811 0.37 -13.75 -3.13
C TYR A 811 0.79 -12.32 -2.85
N SER A 812 0.60 -11.42 -3.81
CA SER A 812 0.94 -10.01 -3.62
C SER A 812 0.20 -9.12 -4.59
N THR A 813 0.11 -7.84 -4.22
CA THR A 813 -0.26 -6.74 -5.13
C THR A 813 0.91 -6.27 -5.99
N GLY A 814 2.15 -6.70 -5.68
CA GLY A 814 3.37 -6.05 -6.18
C GLY A 814 3.45 -4.60 -5.69
N THR A 815 4.02 -3.74 -6.52
CA THR A 815 4.27 -2.34 -6.18
C THR A 815 2.98 -1.52 -6.23
N ILE A 816 2.60 -1.00 -5.06
CA ILE A 816 1.38 -0.27 -4.71
C ILE A 816 0.94 0.85 -5.67
N LEU A 817 -0.35 1.20 -5.63
CA LEU A 817 -0.90 2.34 -6.38
C LEU A 817 -0.76 3.63 -5.56
N TYR A 818 0.47 4.07 -5.32
CA TYR A 818 0.78 5.11 -4.33
C TYR A 818 0.34 6.52 -4.74
N GLY A 819 -0.42 7.19 -3.86
CA GLY A 819 -0.92 8.57 -4.08
C GLY A 819 0.05 9.71 -3.75
N ALA A 820 1.23 9.43 -3.17
CA ALA A 820 2.20 10.44 -2.73
C ALA A 820 3.53 10.40 -3.54
N GLU A 821 4.47 11.30 -3.24
CA GLU A 821 5.63 11.54 -4.14
C GLU A 821 6.76 10.51 -3.98
N GLY A 822 6.63 9.37 -4.67
CA GLY A 822 7.62 8.28 -4.68
C GLY A 822 8.23 7.98 -6.05
N LEU A 823 9.56 8.00 -6.15
CA LEU A 823 10.31 7.57 -7.34
C LEU A 823 10.12 6.07 -7.58
N GLY A 824 9.52 5.72 -8.71
CA GLY A 824 9.32 4.31 -9.13
C GLY A 824 8.08 3.62 -8.56
N TYR A 825 7.35 4.25 -7.63
CA TYR A 825 6.14 3.68 -7.03
C TYR A 825 4.89 4.60 -7.03
N LYS A 826 5.02 5.92 -7.27
CA LYS A 826 3.84 6.78 -7.48
C LYS A 826 3.00 6.27 -8.66
N ALA A 827 1.69 6.15 -8.45
CA ALA A 827 0.71 5.95 -9.51
C ALA A 827 -0.06 7.26 -9.74
N ILE A 828 0.12 7.87 -10.92
CA ILE A 828 -0.67 9.02 -11.34
C ILE A 828 -1.94 8.50 -12.02
N ILE A 829 -3.09 8.88 -11.46
CA ILE A 829 -4.40 8.54 -11.98
C ILE A 829 -5.17 9.86 -12.19
N ASN A 830 -5.27 10.29 -13.44
CA ASN A 830 -6.01 11.49 -13.83
C ASN A 830 -7.44 11.14 -14.23
N ASP A 831 -7.61 10.02 -14.94
CA ASP A 831 -8.88 9.46 -15.41
C ASP A 831 -8.88 7.92 -15.36
N PHE A 832 -9.96 7.31 -15.86
CA PHE A 832 -10.18 5.86 -15.82
C PHE A 832 -9.14 5.04 -16.59
N GLU A 833 -8.59 5.51 -17.71
CA GLU A 833 -7.64 4.72 -18.50
C GLU A 833 -6.26 4.64 -17.80
N ASP A 834 -5.88 5.68 -17.04
CA ASP A 834 -4.72 5.62 -16.14
C ASP A 834 -4.93 4.56 -15.04
N ALA A 835 -6.13 4.49 -14.45
CA ALA A 835 -6.48 3.47 -13.45
C ALA A 835 -6.46 2.06 -14.06
N TYR A 836 -7.07 1.88 -15.23
CA TYR A 836 -7.06 0.61 -15.96
C TYR A 836 -5.62 0.15 -16.28
N PHE A 837 -4.77 1.05 -16.78
CA PHE A 837 -3.33 0.79 -16.96
C PHE A 837 -2.65 0.33 -15.67
N HIS A 838 -2.90 1.03 -14.56
CA HIS A 838 -2.27 0.75 -13.28
C HIS A 838 -2.73 -0.55 -12.60
N VAL A 839 -3.93 -1.06 -12.93
CA VAL A 839 -4.44 -2.38 -12.51
C VAL A 839 -3.98 -3.48 -13.47
N GLN A 840 -4.09 -3.27 -14.79
CA GLN A 840 -3.67 -4.23 -15.84
C GLN A 840 -2.20 -4.64 -15.68
N ARG A 841 -1.29 -3.68 -15.45
CA ARG A 841 0.15 -3.97 -15.27
C ARG A 841 0.43 -4.94 -14.10
N LEU A 842 -0.48 -5.03 -13.12
CA LEU A 842 -0.36 -5.93 -11.97
C LEU A 842 -1.03 -7.29 -12.28
N LYS A 843 -2.14 -7.30 -13.03
CA LYS A 843 -2.75 -8.53 -13.58
C LYS A 843 -1.80 -9.32 -14.47
N ASP A 844 -1.05 -8.61 -15.32
CA ASP A 844 -0.16 -9.16 -16.34
C ASP A 844 1.00 -9.95 -15.70
N VAL A 845 1.56 -9.44 -14.59
CA VAL A 845 2.63 -10.09 -13.82
C VAL A 845 2.14 -11.20 -12.87
N GLY A 846 0.84 -11.28 -12.58
CA GLY A 846 0.25 -12.37 -11.80
C GLY A 846 -0.47 -12.00 -10.51
N ALA A 847 -0.64 -10.70 -10.22
CA ALA A 847 -1.37 -10.26 -9.03
C ALA A 847 -2.85 -10.71 -9.06
N ILE A 848 -3.38 -11.02 -7.88
CA ILE A 848 -4.82 -11.25 -7.63
C ILE A 848 -5.54 -10.00 -7.11
N SER A 849 -4.75 -9.01 -6.67
CA SER A 849 -5.18 -7.83 -5.92
C SER A 849 -4.32 -6.62 -6.31
N VAL A 850 -4.78 -5.41 -5.99
CA VAL A 850 -3.97 -4.17 -6.00
C VAL A 850 -4.14 -3.43 -4.68
N LYS A 851 -3.10 -2.76 -4.16
CA LYS A 851 -3.23 -1.87 -2.99
C LYS A 851 -3.47 -0.42 -3.39
N SER A 852 -4.67 0.08 -3.06
CA SER A 852 -5.11 1.47 -3.21
C SER A 852 -4.49 2.32 -2.09
N TYR A 853 -3.21 2.66 -2.25
CA TYR A 853 -2.40 3.21 -1.16
C TYR A 853 -2.51 4.75 -1.10
N ASN A 854 -3.45 5.23 -0.29
CA ASN A 854 -3.64 6.66 0.01
C ASN A 854 -3.81 7.57 -1.24
N GLN A 855 -4.50 7.10 -2.28
CA GLN A 855 -4.96 7.96 -3.38
C GLN A 855 -5.97 8.99 -2.83
N PRO A 856 -5.67 10.31 -2.90
CA PRO A 856 -6.41 11.31 -2.14
C PRO A 856 -7.81 11.56 -2.70
N ARG A 857 -7.97 11.57 -4.03
CA ARG A 857 -9.28 11.76 -4.66
C ARG A 857 -10.10 10.48 -4.57
N ARG A 858 -11.42 10.61 -4.42
CA ARG A 858 -12.35 9.48 -4.42
C ARG A 858 -12.64 8.96 -5.83
N ASP A 859 -12.66 9.85 -6.83
CA ASP A 859 -12.75 9.46 -8.24
C ASP A 859 -11.63 8.46 -8.63
N GLN A 860 -10.38 8.71 -8.21
CA GLN A 860 -9.24 7.80 -8.35
C GLN A 860 -9.50 6.42 -7.72
N ARG A 861 -10.07 6.38 -6.51
CA ARG A 861 -10.37 5.11 -5.81
C ARG A 861 -11.48 4.34 -6.53
N GLN A 862 -12.55 5.02 -6.94
CA GLN A 862 -13.66 4.41 -7.67
C GLN A 862 -13.27 3.96 -9.09
N TRP A 863 -12.37 4.66 -9.80
CA TRP A 863 -11.81 4.21 -11.08
C TRP A 863 -10.98 2.94 -10.92
N VAL A 864 -10.13 2.85 -9.87
CA VAL A 864 -9.38 1.62 -9.55
C VAL A 864 -10.33 0.47 -9.28
N LEU A 865 -11.42 0.70 -8.53
CA LEU A 865 -12.45 -0.31 -8.26
C LEU A 865 -13.20 -0.76 -9.52
N GLN A 866 -13.53 0.14 -10.45
CA GLN A 866 -14.15 -0.22 -11.73
C GLN A 866 -13.18 -1.02 -12.62
N ALA A 867 -11.92 -0.59 -12.72
CA ALA A 867 -10.90 -1.32 -13.47
C ALA A 867 -10.63 -2.71 -12.87
N ALA A 868 -10.65 -2.83 -11.55
CA ALA A 868 -10.51 -4.10 -10.85
C ALA A 868 -11.72 -5.03 -11.05
N ARG A 869 -12.94 -4.49 -11.18
CA ARG A 869 -14.13 -5.26 -11.59
C ARG A 869 -14.00 -5.77 -13.04
N GLU A 870 -13.55 -4.94 -13.99
CA GLU A 870 -13.27 -5.37 -15.37
C GLU A 870 -12.16 -6.43 -15.47
N LEU A 871 -11.13 -6.33 -14.62
CA LEU A 871 -9.94 -7.20 -14.66
C LEU A 871 -10.01 -8.40 -13.69
N ASN A 872 -11.13 -8.59 -12.99
CA ASN A 872 -11.31 -9.62 -11.96
C ASN A 872 -10.16 -9.60 -10.92
N MET A 873 -9.99 -8.47 -10.23
CA MET A 873 -8.98 -8.27 -9.18
C MET A 873 -9.60 -7.71 -7.90
N MET A 874 -9.05 -8.08 -6.75
CA MET A 874 -9.38 -7.46 -5.47
C MET A 874 -8.70 -6.08 -5.30
N VAL A 875 -9.25 -5.22 -4.45
CA VAL A 875 -8.70 -3.90 -4.12
C VAL A 875 -8.63 -3.75 -2.62
N VAL A 876 -7.43 -3.91 -2.06
CA VAL A 876 -7.16 -3.63 -0.65
C VAL A 876 -6.75 -2.15 -0.50
N PRO A 877 -7.37 -1.35 0.37
CA PRO A 877 -6.95 0.01 0.64
C PRO A 877 -5.85 0.04 1.71
N GLU A 878 -5.07 1.11 1.74
CA GLU A 878 -4.30 1.47 2.93
C GLU A 878 -5.19 2.17 3.94
N GLY A 879 -5.31 1.64 5.16
CA GLY A 879 -6.01 2.29 6.27
C GLY A 879 -5.43 3.67 6.56
N GLY A 880 -4.11 3.77 6.77
CA GLY A 880 -3.40 5.04 6.66
C GLY A 880 -3.88 6.13 7.62
N GLY A 881 -4.44 5.76 8.79
CA GLY A 881 -4.73 6.65 9.91
C GLY A 881 -5.78 7.74 9.67
N LYS A 882 -6.77 7.50 8.81
CA LYS A 882 -7.77 8.49 8.35
C LYS A 882 -9.18 7.92 8.39
N LEU A 883 -9.94 8.22 9.45
CA LEU A 883 -11.27 7.65 9.68
C LEU A 883 -12.19 7.89 8.48
N GLN A 884 -12.32 9.13 8.03
CA GLN A 884 -13.31 9.52 7.02
C GLN A 884 -12.91 8.98 5.64
N GLN A 885 -11.61 9.00 5.30
CA GLN A 885 -11.10 8.30 4.13
C GLN A 885 -11.42 6.78 4.17
N ASN A 886 -11.29 6.12 5.33
CA ASN A 886 -11.57 4.68 5.47
C ASN A 886 -13.06 4.34 5.34
N LEU A 887 -13.94 5.15 5.91
CA LEU A 887 -15.38 4.95 5.77
C LEU A 887 -15.84 5.18 4.31
N SER A 888 -15.25 6.14 3.58
CA SER A 888 -15.47 6.28 2.13
C SER A 888 -15.04 5.02 1.35
N MET A 889 -13.93 4.37 1.75
CA MET A 889 -13.43 3.14 1.10
C MET A 889 -14.34 1.93 1.36
N LEU A 890 -14.94 1.86 2.56
CA LEU A 890 -15.95 0.87 2.95
C LEU A 890 -17.18 0.98 2.04
N VAL A 891 -17.76 2.19 1.91
CA VAL A 891 -18.97 2.38 1.09
C VAL A 891 -18.72 2.35 -0.42
N ASP A 892 -17.51 2.67 -0.90
CA ASP A 892 -17.14 2.46 -2.31
C ASP A 892 -16.94 0.97 -2.69
N GLY A 893 -16.93 0.05 -1.71
CA GLY A 893 -16.87 -1.40 -1.95
C GLY A 893 -15.48 -1.96 -2.23
N HIS A 894 -14.46 -1.49 -1.51
CA HIS A 894 -13.14 -2.15 -1.47
C HIS A 894 -13.24 -3.58 -0.86
N THR A 895 -12.18 -4.40 -0.91
CA THR A 895 -12.23 -5.82 -0.47
C THR A 895 -12.27 -5.99 1.06
N GLY A 896 -11.68 -5.04 1.80
CA GLY A 896 -11.64 -4.95 3.27
C GLY A 896 -10.77 -3.77 3.70
N LEU A 897 -10.58 -3.54 5.00
CA LEU A 897 -9.66 -2.52 5.51
C LEU A 897 -8.36 -3.16 5.99
N GLU A 898 -7.22 -2.65 5.49
CA GLU A 898 -5.90 -2.97 6.03
C GLU A 898 -5.50 -1.94 7.10
N HIS A 899 -4.96 -2.44 8.22
CA HIS A 899 -4.73 -1.71 9.47
C HIS A 899 -6.00 -1.34 10.24
N SER A 900 -5.82 -0.97 11.50
CA SER A 900 -6.89 -0.52 12.37
C SER A 900 -7.49 0.81 11.91
N LEU A 901 -8.72 1.10 12.36
CA LEU A 901 -9.17 2.49 12.44
C LEU A 901 -8.21 3.32 13.33
N PRO A 902 -8.14 4.66 13.16
CA PRO A 902 -7.38 5.52 14.07
C PRO A 902 -8.07 5.78 15.42
N ILE A 903 -9.30 5.27 15.61
CA ILE A 903 -10.12 5.41 16.82
C ILE A 903 -10.18 4.08 17.60
N ALA A 904 -10.43 4.14 18.91
CA ALA A 904 -10.45 2.96 19.77
C ALA A 904 -11.62 1.99 19.49
N ARG A 905 -12.78 2.53 19.07
CA ARG A 905 -13.99 1.78 18.72
C ARG A 905 -14.93 2.61 17.84
N GLY A 906 -15.83 1.94 17.13
CA GLY A 906 -17.07 2.53 16.63
C GLY A 906 -18.27 2.14 17.50
N TYR A 907 -19.41 2.77 17.25
CA TYR A 907 -20.67 2.57 17.97
C TYR A 907 -21.70 1.84 17.10
N ASP A 908 -22.95 1.74 17.58
CA ASP A 908 -24.05 1.06 16.89
C ASP A 908 -24.24 1.51 15.42
N ASP A 909 -24.08 2.81 15.13
CA ASP A 909 -24.20 3.37 13.78
C ASP A 909 -23.17 2.78 12.79
N LEU A 910 -21.88 2.87 13.12
CA LEU A 910 -20.79 2.34 12.29
C LEU A 910 -20.80 0.81 12.28
N THR A 911 -21.17 0.17 13.39
CA THR A 911 -21.28 -1.29 13.46
C THR A 911 -22.39 -1.80 12.53
N LYS A 912 -23.54 -1.14 12.49
CA LYS A 912 -24.64 -1.43 11.54
C LYS A 912 -24.22 -1.18 10.09
N LEU A 913 -23.53 -0.08 9.80
CA LEU A 913 -23.01 0.21 8.45
C LEU A 913 -22.08 -0.90 7.98
N TRP A 914 -21.06 -1.23 8.77
CA TRP A 914 -20.05 -2.23 8.41
C TRP A 914 -20.69 -3.60 8.18
N SER A 915 -21.59 -4.02 9.08
CA SER A 915 -22.27 -5.33 9.04
C SER A 915 -23.26 -5.47 7.88
N ALA A 916 -23.70 -4.38 7.24
CA ALA A 916 -24.48 -4.43 6.00
C ALA A 916 -23.62 -4.75 4.75
N THR A 917 -22.30 -4.63 4.85
CA THR A 917 -21.36 -4.81 3.73
C THR A 917 -20.64 -6.17 3.79
N LYS A 918 -19.90 -6.50 2.72
CA LYS A 918 -18.98 -7.65 2.66
C LYS A 918 -17.51 -7.24 2.85
N PHE A 919 -17.29 -6.07 3.44
CA PHE A 919 -15.99 -5.44 3.68
C PHE A 919 -15.29 -6.10 4.87
N GLY A 920 -14.19 -6.82 4.63
CA GLY A 920 -13.42 -7.46 5.72
C GLY A 920 -12.60 -6.46 6.54
N TYR A 921 -12.03 -6.91 7.66
CA TYR A 921 -11.16 -6.11 8.51
C TYR A 921 -9.87 -6.89 8.84
N THR A 922 -8.72 -6.35 8.45
CA THR A 922 -7.38 -6.87 8.74
C THR A 922 -6.67 -5.85 9.63
N PRO A 923 -6.86 -5.87 10.97
CA PRO A 923 -6.50 -4.72 11.81
C PRO A 923 -5.00 -4.53 12.01
N THR A 924 -4.21 -5.56 11.66
CA THR A 924 -2.75 -5.66 11.91
C THR A 924 -2.42 -5.22 13.33
N PHE A 925 -2.90 -5.94 14.34
CA PHE A 925 -2.87 -5.49 15.73
C PHE A 925 -1.44 -5.23 16.25
N VAL A 926 -0.45 -5.98 15.75
CA VAL A 926 0.98 -5.72 15.98
C VAL A 926 1.43 -4.32 15.58
N VAL A 927 0.74 -3.65 14.65
CA VAL A 927 0.99 -2.25 14.23
C VAL A 927 -0.25 -1.33 14.32
N SER A 928 -1.17 -1.61 15.26
CA SER A 928 -2.38 -0.82 15.49
C SER A 928 -2.10 0.68 15.71
N TYR A 929 -2.94 1.56 15.15
CA TYR A 929 -2.82 3.00 15.37
C TYR A 929 -3.34 3.45 16.76
N GLY A 930 -3.12 4.73 17.08
CA GLY A 930 -3.77 5.43 18.21
C GLY A 930 -3.05 5.32 19.57
N GLY A 931 -2.04 4.46 19.69
CA GLY A 931 -1.21 4.31 20.89
C GLY A 931 -0.05 3.33 20.67
N LEU A 932 0.55 2.83 21.75
CA LEU A 932 1.55 1.76 21.62
C LEU A 932 0.90 0.51 21.00
N MET A 933 1.53 0.00 19.95
CA MET A 933 1.05 -1.13 19.15
C MET A 933 1.42 -2.49 19.75
N GLY A 934 0.97 -3.58 19.14
CA GLY A 934 1.23 -4.94 19.65
C GLY A 934 2.69 -5.37 19.60
N GLU A 935 3.51 -4.88 18.66
CA GLU A 935 4.95 -5.22 18.58
C GLU A 935 5.69 -4.82 19.88
N GLU A 936 5.55 -3.58 20.36
CA GLU A 936 6.16 -3.17 21.64
C GLU A 936 5.60 -3.90 22.86
N TYR A 937 4.33 -4.32 22.84
CA TYR A 937 3.75 -5.08 23.95
C TYR A 937 4.40 -6.46 24.08
N TRP A 938 4.53 -7.19 22.97
CA TRP A 938 5.14 -8.51 22.99
C TRP A 938 6.64 -8.45 23.19
N TYR A 939 7.33 -7.39 22.75
CA TYR A 939 8.68 -7.12 23.23
C TYR A 939 8.69 -6.88 24.74
N ASP A 940 7.93 -5.92 25.29
CA ASP A 940 7.92 -5.59 26.72
C ASP A 940 7.74 -6.86 27.57
N ARG A 941 6.60 -7.53 27.37
CA ARG A 941 6.11 -8.62 28.21
C ARG A 941 6.78 -9.98 27.97
N THR A 942 7.62 -10.15 26.93
CA THR A 942 8.24 -11.46 26.63
C THR A 942 9.71 -11.36 26.18
N ASN A 943 10.47 -12.44 26.40
CA ASN A 943 11.87 -12.48 26.01
C ASN A 943 12.05 -12.99 24.58
N VAL A 944 11.64 -12.20 23.58
CA VAL A 944 11.63 -12.62 22.16
C VAL A 944 13.03 -12.99 21.65
N TRP A 945 14.08 -12.32 22.11
CA TRP A 945 15.49 -12.67 21.85
C TRP A 945 15.97 -13.99 22.49
N GLN A 946 15.08 -14.69 23.22
CA GLN A 946 15.30 -16.03 23.78
C GLN A 946 14.36 -17.08 23.15
N ASN A 947 13.58 -16.72 22.12
CA ASN A 947 12.67 -17.67 21.47
C ASN A 947 13.45 -18.61 20.53
N GLU A 948 13.80 -19.80 21.03
CA GLU A 948 14.50 -20.86 20.30
C GLU A 948 13.81 -21.34 19.01
N ARG A 949 12.51 -21.06 18.80
CA ARG A 949 11.83 -21.38 17.54
C ARG A 949 12.15 -20.36 16.46
N LEU A 950 12.13 -19.07 16.82
CA LEU A 950 12.48 -17.96 15.93
C LEU A 950 13.97 -17.97 15.58
N LEU A 951 14.83 -18.23 16.57
CA LEU A 951 16.30 -18.26 16.42
C LEU A 951 16.85 -19.42 15.55
N ARG A 952 15.99 -20.36 15.11
CA ARG A 952 16.37 -21.36 14.09
C ARG A 952 16.67 -20.70 12.74
N TYR A 953 15.98 -19.60 12.43
CA TYR A 953 15.97 -19.00 11.09
C TYR A 953 16.15 -17.47 11.10
N THR A 954 15.82 -16.74 12.16
CA THR A 954 16.06 -15.29 12.22
C THR A 954 17.47 -14.96 12.77
N PRO A 955 18.31 -14.21 12.03
CA PRO A 955 19.63 -13.77 12.52
C PRO A 955 19.53 -12.93 13.80
N HIS A 956 20.34 -13.26 14.81
CA HIS A 956 20.38 -12.54 16.11
C HIS A 956 20.54 -11.03 15.95
N THR A 957 21.41 -10.58 15.03
CA THR A 957 21.72 -9.15 14.86
C THR A 957 20.51 -8.30 14.39
N LEU A 958 19.48 -8.93 13.81
CA LEU A 958 18.19 -8.30 13.44
C LEU A 958 17.13 -8.33 14.55
N LEU A 959 17.33 -9.17 15.57
CA LEU A 959 16.39 -9.39 16.67
C LEU A 959 16.84 -8.68 17.96
N ASP A 960 18.09 -8.88 18.36
CA ASP A 960 18.71 -8.34 19.57
C ASP A 960 18.56 -6.80 19.65
N SER A 961 18.74 -6.14 18.51
CA SER A 961 18.69 -4.69 18.32
C SER A 961 17.29 -4.09 18.56
N ARG A 962 16.21 -4.84 18.33
CA ARG A 962 14.83 -4.43 18.68
C ARG A 962 14.37 -4.93 20.05
N SER A 963 14.80 -6.12 20.46
CA SER A 963 14.14 -6.85 21.55
C SER A 963 14.83 -6.75 22.92
N ILE A 964 16.16 -6.62 22.97
CA ILE A 964 16.90 -6.59 24.25
C ILE A 964 16.71 -5.25 24.98
N ARG A 965 16.89 -4.12 24.27
CA ARG A 965 16.79 -2.75 24.83
C ARG A 965 15.47 -2.09 24.41
N ARG A 966 14.39 -2.55 25.02
CA ARG A 966 13.02 -2.10 24.75
C ARG A 966 12.52 -1.07 25.76
N PRO A 967 11.58 -0.18 25.37
CA PRO A 967 10.80 0.60 26.32
C PRO A 967 9.82 -0.30 27.09
N THR A 968 9.26 0.21 28.19
CA THR A 968 8.19 -0.46 28.94
C THR A 968 7.12 0.54 29.39
N ALA A 969 5.85 0.17 29.35
CA ALA A 969 4.74 1.05 29.75
C ALA A 969 3.62 0.32 30.54
N PRO A 970 2.72 1.05 31.22
CA PRO A 970 1.45 0.50 31.72
C PRO A 970 0.57 -0.03 30.58
N ASP A 971 -0.30 -1.01 30.86
CA ASP A 971 -1.12 -1.67 29.83
C ASP A 971 -2.07 -0.69 29.12
N GLU A 972 -2.52 0.37 29.80
CA GLU A 972 -3.44 1.41 29.28
C GLU A 972 -2.83 2.28 28.17
N GLN A 973 -1.50 2.30 28.05
CA GLN A 973 -0.83 3.01 26.95
C GLN A 973 -0.91 2.25 25.62
N TYR A 974 -1.17 0.94 25.66
CA TYR A 974 -1.21 0.07 24.48
C TYR A 974 -2.62 -0.02 23.86
N ASN A 975 -2.78 0.53 22.66
CA ASN A 975 -4.11 0.68 22.04
C ASN A 975 -4.60 -0.59 21.31
N HIS A 976 -3.71 -1.54 21.00
CA HIS A 976 -4.05 -2.78 20.29
C HIS A 976 -5.16 -3.59 20.99
N ILE A 977 -5.27 -3.50 22.32
CA ILE A 977 -6.29 -4.19 23.12
C ILE A 977 -7.70 -3.61 22.85
N GLU A 978 -7.86 -2.29 22.75
CA GLU A 978 -9.16 -1.68 22.43
C GLU A 978 -9.54 -1.94 20.97
N VAL A 979 -8.57 -1.86 20.05
CA VAL A 979 -8.77 -2.24 18.64
C VAL A 979 -9.24 -3.70 18.52
N ALA A 980 -8.69 -4.62 19.33
CA ALA A 980 -9.11 -6.02 19.37
C ALA A 980 -10.52 -6.20 19.97
N LYS A 981 -10.90 -5.42 20.99
CA LYS A 981 -12.29 -5.42 21.52
C LYS A 981 -13.29 -4.96 20.47
N TYR A 982 -13.02 -3.87 19.74
CA TYR A 982 -13.92 -3.43 18.67
C TYR A 982 -13.95 -4.42 17.50
N ALA A 983 -12.82 -5.06 17.17
CA ALA A 983 -12.79 -6.16 16.21
C ALA A 983 -13.67 -7.36 16.66
N LYS A 984 -13.77 -7.65 17.97
CA LYS A 984 -14.71 -8.67 18.49
C LYS A 984 -16.16 -8.24 18.28
N THR A 985 -16.50 -7.00 18.63
CA THR A 985 -17.84 -6.42 18.37
C THR A 985 -18.23 -6.53 16.89
N LEU A 986 -17.32 -6.19 15.97
CA LEU A 986 -17.54 -6.35 14.54
C LEU A 986 -17.75 -7.82 14.15
N ARG A 987 -16.92 -8.75 14.66
CA ARG A 987 -17.03 -10.17 14.29
C ARG A 987 -18.31 -10.84 14.81
N ASP A 988 -18.82 -10.39 15.95
CA ASP A 988 -20.08 -10.84 16.55
C ASP A 988 -21.32 -10.32 15.81
N ASN A 989 -21.18 -9.21 15.07
CA ASN A 989 -22.19 -8.71 14.14
C ASN A 989 -21.99 -9.23 12.69
N GLY A 990 -21.09 -10.20 12.50
CA GLY A 990 -20.90 -10.92 11.23
C GLY A 990 -19.84 -10.36 10.28
N VAL A 991 -19.14 -9.28 10.64
CA VAL A 991 -18.04 -8.74 9.84
C VAL A 991 -16.83 -9.68 9.88
N SER A 992 -16.27 -10.03 8.72
CA SER A 992 -15.06 -10.86 8.65
C SER A 992 -13.84 -10.13 9.24
N VAL A 993 -13.14 -10.77 10.17
CA VAL A 993 -11.92 -10.24 10.82
C VAL A 993 -10.79 -11.26 10.69
N HIS A 994 -9.61 -10.83 10.26
CA HIS A 994 -8.47 -11.69 9.94
C HIS A 994 -7.17 -11.21 10.61
N ILE A 995 -6.19 -12.10 10.74
CA ILE A 995 -4.84 -11.75 11.20
C ILE A 995 -4.04 -11.04 10.10
N GLY A 996 -3.23 -10.06 10.48
CA GLY A 996 -2.26 -9.43 9.57
C GLY A 996 -0.96 -9.15 10.28
N ALA A 997 0.06 -10.01 10.08
CA ALA A 997 1.30 -9.94 10.85
C ALA A 997 2.24 -8.81 10.40
N HIS A 998 1.92 -8.13 9.29
CA HIS A 998 2.59 -6.93 8.76
C HIS A 998 4.10 -7.10 8.50
N GLY A 999 4.61 -8.33 8.43
CA GLY A 999 6.04 -8.61 8.32
C GLY A 999 6.84 -8.35 9.61
N GLN A 1000 6.17 -8.04 10.72
CA GLN A 1000 6.76 -8.16 12.05
C GLN A 1000 7.13 -9.63 12.33
N ARG A 1001 8.09 -9.81 13.24
CA ARG A 1001 8.67 -11.08 13.74
C ARG A 1001 8.25 -12.33 12.96
N GLU A 1002 9.15 -12.74 12.10
CA GLU A 1002 8.98 -13.63 10.96
C GLU A 1002 8.26 -14.93 11.35
N GLY A 1003 6.97 -15.03 11.03
CA GLY A 1003 6.05 -16.11 11.44
C GLY A 1003 5.50 -15.95 12.86
N LEU A 1004 6.33 -15.61 13.84
CA LEU A 1004 5.93 -15.45 15.24
C LEU A 1004 4.81 -14.41 15.45
N ALA A 1005 4.84 -13.30 14.70
CA ALA A 1005 3.82 -12.24 14.80
C ALA A 1005 2.42 -12.70 14.34
N ALA A 1006 2.31 -13.72 13.49
CA ALA A 1006 1.01 -14.31 13.16
C ALA A 1006 0.35 -14.97 14.38
N HIS A 1007 1.14 -15.50 15.32
CA HIS A 1007 0.64 -15.95 16.63
C HIS A 1007 0.31 -14.77 17.55
N TRP A 1008 1.09 -13.69 17.52
CA TRP A 1008 0.79 -12.48 18.28
C TRP A 1008 -0.56 -11.88 17.91
N GLU A 1009 -0.95 -11.87 16.64
CA GLU A 1009 -2.30 -11.48 16.21
C GLU A 1009 -3.39 -12.36 16.87
N LEU A 1010 -3.21 -13.68 16.89
CA LEU A 1010 -4.13 -14.62 17.57
C LEU A 1010 -4.21 -14.37 19.08
N TRP A 1011 -3.10 -13.99 19.71
CA TRP A 1011 -3.02 -13.71 21.15
C TRP A 1011 -3.67 -12.36 21.48
N ILE A 1012 -3.53 -11.37 20.60
CA ILE A 1012 -4.20 -10.05 20.72
C ILE A 1012 -5.70 -10.18 20.48
N MET A 1013 -6.15 -11.00 19.53
CA MET A 1013 -7.57 -11.38 19.42
C MET A 1013 -8.10 -11.90 20.77
N ALA A 1014 -7.36 -12.79 21.44
CA ALA A 1014 -7.76 -13.27 22.77
C ALA A 1014 -7.75 -12.17 23.86
N GLN A 1015 -6.82 -11.20 23.83
CA GLN A 1015 -6.88 -10.00 24.69
C GLN A 1015 -8.11 -9.12 24.39
N GLY A 1016 -8.58 -9.10 23.15
CA GLY A 1016 -9.82 -8.45 22.72
C GLY A 1016 -11.11 -9.19 23.09
N GLY A 1017 -11.01 -10.41 23.66
CA GLY A 1017 -12.16 -11.23 24.04
C GLY A 1017 -12.62 -12.25 23.01
N PHE A 1018 -11.84 -12.50 21.94
CA PHE A 1018 -12.06 -13.68 21.08
C PHE A 1018 -11.75 -14.96 21.87
N THR A 1019 -12.57 -16.00 21.70
CA THR A 1019 -12.18 -17.36 22.11
C THR A 1019 -11.04 -17.89 21.24
N PRO A 1020 -10.26 -18.89 21.69
CA PRO A 1020 -9.26 -19.55 20.86
C PRO A 1020 -9.80 -20.13 19.55
N TRP A 1021 -11.08 -20.55 19.50
CA TRP A 1021 -11.74 -20.97 18.26
C TRP A 1021 -11.92 -19.79 17.29
N GLU A 1022 -12.48 -18.67 17.75
CA GLU A 1022 -12.70 -17.49 16.89
C GLU A 1022 -11.38 -16.86 16.42
N ALA A 1023 -10.35 -16.86 17.27
CA ALA A 1023 -9.01 -16.43 16.89
C ALA A 1023 -8.43 -17.33 15.77
N LEU A 1024 -8.45 -18.65 15.94
CA LEU A 1024 -8.01 -19.58 14.90
C LEU A 1024 -8.84 -19.48 13.61
N ARG A 1025 -10.15 -19.17 13.70
CA ARG A 1025 -11.02 -18.89 12.54
C ARG A 1025 -10.53 -17.65 11.76
N GLY A 1026 -10.19 -16.58 12.49
CA GLY A 1026 -9.58 -15.36 11.93
C GLY A 1026 -8.20 -15.61 11.30
N GLY A 1027 -7.43 -16.54 11.84
CA GLY A 1027 -6.14 -16.97 11.28
C GLY A 1027 -6.22 -17.98 10.12
N THR A 1028 -7.41 -18.47 9.76
CA THR A 1028 -7.60 -19.54 8.77
C THR A 1028 -8.75 -19.26 7.79
N ILE A 1029 -9.97 -19.76 8.05
CA ILE A 1029 -11.07 -19.73 7.09
C ILE A 1029 -11.61 -18.32 6.82
N ASP A 1030 -11.63 -17.40 7.79
CA ASP A 1030 -12.07 -16.02 7.54
C ASP A 1030 -11.07 -15.26 6.66
N GLY A 1031 -9.76 -15.48 6.86
CA GLY A 1031 -8.71 -14.98 5.95
C GLY A 1031 -8.76 -15.62 4.55
N ALA A 1032 -9.07 -16.91 4.46
CA ALA A 1032 -9.27 -17.59 3.17
C ALA A 1032 -10.47 -16.99 2.41
N ARG A 1033 -11.60 -16.76 3.10
CA ARG A 1033 -12.82 -16.13 2.55
C ARG A 1033 -12.54 -14.70 2.08
N HIS A 1034 -11.78 -13.93 2.85
CA HIS A 1034 -11.42 -12.56 2.49
C HIS A 1034 -10.71 -12.47 1.14
N LEU A 1035 -9.77 -13.41 0.89
CA LEU A 1035 -8.96 -13.50 -0.32
C LEU A 1035 -9.54 -14.40 -1.44
N GLY A 1036 -10.78 -14.92 -1.28
CA GLY A 1036 -11.42 -15.81 -2.27
C GLY A 1036 -10.76 -17.19 -2.44
N MET A 1037 -10.03 -17.64 -1.41
CA MET A 1037 -9.26 -18.90 -1.37
C MET A 1037 -9.99 -20.03 -0.64
N ASP A 1038 -11.14 -19.73 -0.02
CA ASP A 1038 -11.94 -20.63 0.83
C ASP A 1038 -12.58 -21.81 0.09
N LYS A 1039 -12.51 -21.86 -1.24
CA LYS A 1039 -12.88 -23.04 -2.02
C LYS A 1039 -11.82 -24.14 -2.00
N GLN A 1040 -10.56 -23.82 -1.68
CA GLN A 1040 -9.44 -24.77 -1.71
C GLN A 1040 -8.67 -24.89 -0.38
N ILE A 1041 -8.62 -23.86 0.46
CA ILE A 1041 -7.90 -23.87 1.76
C ILE A 1041 -8.77 -23.30 2.90
N GLY A 1042 -8.16 -23.01 4.06
CA GLY A 1042 -8.77 -22.40 5.23
C GLY A 1042 -9.45 -23.36 6.22
N SER A 1043 -9.76 -24.59 5.81
CA SER A 1043 -10.41 -25.62 6.64
C SER A 1043 -9.95 -27.03 6.26
N ILE A 1044 -10.07 -27.97 7.20
CA ILE A 1044 -9.75 -29.38 7.04
C ILE A 1044 -11.02 -30.13 6.65
N GLU A 1045 -11.27 -30.26 5.35
CA GLU A 1045 -12.41 -30.99 4.81
C GLU A 1045 -12.09 -31.69 3.48
N VAL A 1046 -12.89 -32.69 3.12
CA VAL A 1046 -12.66 -33.55 1.96
C VAL A 1046 -12.72 -32.73 0.67
N GLY A 1047 -11.73 -32.93 -0.21
CA GLY A 1047 -11.59 -32.21 -1.48
C GLY A 1047 -10.77 -30.92 -1.39
N LYS A 1048 -10.46 -30.40 -0.19
CA LYS A 1048 -9.55 -29.27 -0.01
C LYS A 1048 -8.09 -29.67 -0.06
N VAL A 1049 -7.23 -28.66 -0.28
CA VAL A 1049 -5.79 -28.81 -0.37
C VAL A 1049 -5.20 -28.91 1.04
N ALA A 1050 -4.31 -29.86 1.24
CA ALA A 1050 -3.62 -30.10 2.50
C ALA A 1050 -2.53 -29.03 2.77
N ASP A 1051 -2.99 -27.88 3.25
CA ASP A 1051 -2.18 -26.83 3.87
C ASP A 1051 -2.55 -26.77 5.36
N LEU A 1052 -1.68 -27.25 6.25
CA LEU A 1052 -1.99 -27.58 7.66
C LEU A 1052 -0.82 -27.21 8.59
N ALA A 1053 -1.09 -27.04 9.89
CA ALA A 1053 -0.07 -26.96 10.94
C ALA A 1053 -0.35 -27.96 12.08
N ILE A 1054 0.70 -28.61 12.59
CA ILE A 1054 0.63 -29.65 13.63
C ILE A 1054 1.36 -29.15 14.89
N ILE A 1055 0.58 -28.79 15.90
CA ILE A 1055 0.99 -27.95 17.04
C ILE A 1055 0.98 -28.77 18.33
N GLU A 1056 2.01 -28.66 19.16
CA GLU A 1056 2.17 -29.48 20.36
C GLU A 1056 1.15 -29.10 21.46
N GLY A 1057 0.40 -30.10 21.95
CA GLY A 1057 -0.65 -29.91 22.96
C GLY A 1057 -1.91 -29.22 22.43
N ASP A 1058 -2.79 -28.80 23.36
CA ASP A 1058 -4.13 -28.27 23.04
C ASP A 1058 -4.15 -26.74 22.89
N VAL A 1059 -4.29 -26.28 21.65
CA VAL A 1059 -4.35 -24.85 21.28
C VAL A 1059 -5.71 -24.20 21.60
N LEU A 1060 -6.77 -24.99 21.78
CA LEU A 1060 -8.09 -24.47 22.18
C LEU A 1060 -8.19 -24.23 23.70
N ALA A 1061 -7.37 -24.93 24.49
CA ALA A 1061 -7.22 -24.67 25.93
C ALA A 1061 -6.30 -23.47 26.24
N ASP A 1062 -5.24 -23.27 25.45
CA ASP A 1062 -4.36 -22.11 25.52
C ASP A 1062 -3.86 -21.71 24.12
N ILE A 1063 -4.33 -20.56 23.63
CA ILE A 1063 -3.96 -20.02 22.32
C ILE A 1063 -2.46 -19.70 22.22
N LYS A 1064 -1.73 -19.50 23.33
CA LYS A 1064 -0.27 -19.30 23.32
C LYS A 1064 0.50 -20.55 22.91
N ARG A 1065 -0.12 -21.73 22.98
CA ARG A 1065 0.46 -22.95 22.39
C ARG A 1065 0.56 -22.90 20.87
N SER A 1066 -0.16 -22.00 20.18
CA SER A 1066 -0.16 -21.93 18.72
C SER A 1066 1.24 -21.80 18.09
N GLU A 1067 2.20 -21.15 18.75
CA GLU A 1067 3.58 -21.04 18.23
C GLU A 1067 4.40 -22.33 18.30
N PHE A 1068 3.94 -23.36 19.03
CA PHE A 1068 4.65 -24.62 19.24
C PHE A 1068 4.40 -25.60 18.08
N VAL A 1069 4.58 -25.12 16.85
CA VAL A 1069 4.40 -25.90 15.63
C VAL A 1069 5.55 -26.91 15.52
N SER A 1070 5.21 -28.19 15.42
CA SER A 1070 6.16 -29.29 15.21
C SER A 1070 6.40 -29.58 13.74
N HIS A 1071 5.35 -29.48 12.92
CA HIS A 1071 5.35 -29.71 11.49
C HIS A 1071 4.36 -28.81 10.78
N THR A 1072 4.69 -28.45 9.54
CA THR A 1072 3.83 -27.67 8.64
C THR A 1072 3.65 -28.45 7.34
N VAL A 1073 2.42 -28.54 6.87
CA VAL A 1073 2.08 -29.19 5.60
C VAL A 1073 1.71 -28.10 4.60
N ILE A 1074 2.30 -28.15 3.40
CA ILE A 1074 1.99 -27.22 2.32
C ILE A 1074 1.93 -27.96 0.99
N ASN A 1075 0.78 -27.88 0.31
CA ASN A 1075 0.48 -28.62 -0.90
C ASN A 1075 0.69 -30.14 -0.74
N GLY A 1076 0.30 -30.68 0.42
CA GLY A 1076 0.51 -32.06 0.86
C GLY A 1076 1.95 -32.42 1.30
N ARG A 1077 2.93 -31.53 1.14
CA ARG A 1077 4.33 -31.76 1.50
C ARG A 1077 4.53 -31.46 2.98
N VAL A 1078 5.02 -32.42 3.76
CA VAL A 1078 5.20 -32.27 5.21
C VAL A 1078 6.64 -31.82 5.51
N PHE A 1079 6.78 -30.71 6.24
CA PHE A 1079 8.08 -30.18 6.70
C PHE A 1079 8.17 -30.22 8.23
N ALA A 1080 9.32 -30.61 8.76
CA ALA A 1080 9.59 -30.53 10.20
C ALA A 1080 10.04 -29.12 10.62
N SER A 1081 9.32 -28.46 11.53
CA SER A 1081 9.54 -27.05 11.94
C SER A 1081 10.85 -26.80 12.69
N ALA A 1082 11.60 -27.85 13.03
CA ALA A 1082 12.92 -27.76 13.65
C ALA A 1082 14.08 -27.72 12.63
N THR A 1083 13.86 -28.17 11.39
CA THR A 1083 14.94 -28.36 10.39
C THR A 1083 14.59 -27.93 8.97
N MET A 1084 13.31 -27.65 8.67
CA MET A 1084 12.79 -27.51 7.29
C MET A 1084 13.07 -28.72 6.38
N GLN A 1085 13.33 -29.89 6.97
CA GLN A 1085 13.41 -31.15 6.23
C GLN A 1085 12.01 -31.54 5.70
N GLU A 1086 11.88 -31.73 4.38
CA GLU A 1086 10.70 -32.36 3.78
C GLU A 1086 10.74 -33.86 4.11
N LEU A 1087 9.70 -34.37 4.75
CA LEU A 1087 9.61 -35.79 5.12
C LEU A 1087 9.43 -36.65 3.86
N GLY A 1088 10.18 -37.76 3.79
CA GLY A 1088 10.25 -38.60 2.58
C GLY A 1088 11.17 -38.06 1.48
N SER A 1089 11.85 -36.92 1.69
CA SER A 1089 12.91 -36.41 0.81
C SER A 1089 14.29 -36.80 1.35
N GLU A 1090 15.19 -37.20 0.45
CA GLU A 1090 16.63 -37.39 0.76
C GLU A 1090 17.40 -36.05 0.78
N THR A 1091 16.79 -34.95 0.32
CA THR A 1091 17.44 -33.62 0.28
C THR A 1091 17.21 -32.88 1.59
N THR A 1092 18.29 -32.54 2.29
CA THR A 1092 18.28 -31.66 3.48
C THR A 1092 18.60 -30.21 3.08
N PRO A 1093 17.96 -29.20 3.70
CA PRO A 1093 18.34 -27.80 3.53
C PRO A 1093 19.80 -27.53 3.88
N ALA A 1094 20.45 -26.61 3.16
CA ALA A 1094 21.82 -26.17 3.48
C ALA A 1094 21.79 -25.19 4.66
N PRO A 1095 22.87 -25.10 5.48
CA PRO A 1095 22.95 -24.08 6.52
C PRO A 1095 22.89 -22.67 5.92
N PHE A 1096 22.24 -21.74 6.61
CA PHE A 1096 22.34 -20.32 6.29
C PHE A 1096 23.74 -19.78 6.62
N PHE A 1097 24.17 -18.72 5.95
CA PHE A 1097 25.49 -18.11 6.15
C PHE A 1097 25.81 -17.69 7.60
N PHE A 1098 24.77 -17.45 8.41
CA PHE A 1098 24.85 -17.09 9.82
C PHE A 1098 24.69 -18.29 10.79
N ALA A 1099 24.53 -19.51 10.30
CA ALA A 1099 24.26 -20.68 11.16
C ALA A 1099 25.45 -21.05 12.08
N ASP A 1100 26.67 -20.99 11.55
CA ASP A 1100 27.91 -21.26 12.32
C ASP A 1100 28.36 -20.05 13.16
N ASP A 1101 27.96 -18.84 12.79
CA ASP A 1101 28.21 -17.61 13.54
C ASP A 1101 27.02 -16.65 13.46
N ASN A 1102 26.08 -16.83 14.41
CA ASN A 1102 24.91 -15.98 14.56
C ASN A 1102 25.25 -14.53 14.98
N SER A 1103 26.51 -14.24 15.34
CA SER A 1103 26.98 -12.88 15.64
C SER A 1103 27.39 -12.08 14.39
N GLN A 1104 27.35 -12.69 13.20
CA GLN A 1104 27.61 -11.99 11.93
C GLN A 1104 26.74 -10.72 11.80
N PHE A 1105 27.42 -9.59 11.65
CA PHE A 1105 26.80 -8.28 11.56
C PHE A 1105 26.33 -7.96 10.14
N MET A 1106 25.17 -7.33 10.04
CA MET A 1106 24.68 -6.76 8.77
C MET A 1106 25.59 -5.58 8.36
N PRO A 1107 26.22 -5.59 7.17
CA PRO A 1107 27.07 -4.49 6.74
C PRO A 1107 26.29 -3.16 6.67
N GLN A 1108 26.85 -2.05 7.17
CA GLN A 1108 26.11 -0.79 7.29
C GLN A 1108 25.51 -0.29 5.95
N ALA A 1109 26.23 -0.46 4.84
CA ALA A 1109 25.71 -0.13 3.50
C ALA A 1109 24.49 -0.99 3.12
N THR A 1110 24.49 -2.26 3.52
CA THR A 1110 23.38 -3.19 3.34
C THR A 1110 22.20 -2.86 4.25
N GLN A 1111 22.43 -2.47 5.50
CA GLN A 1111 21.37 -1.94 6.37
C GLN A 1111 20.70 -0.73 5.72
N LEU A 1112 21.48 0.28 5.31
CA LEU A 1112 20.94 1.50 4.68
C LEU A 1112 20.20 1.23 3.36
N GLU A 1113 20.65 0.25 2.57
CA GLU A 1113 19.99 -0.16 1.32
C GLU A 1113 18.68 -0.93 1.60
N VAL A 1114 18.69 -1.82 2.60
CA VAL A 1114 17.49 -2.55 3.05
C VAL A 1114 16.48 -1.59 3.69
N ASP A 1115 16.91 -0.62 4.51
CA ASP A 1115 16.05 0.43 5.07
C ASP A 1115 15.44 1.32 3.97
N ALA A 1116 16.23 1.64 2.94
CA ALA A 1116 15.74 2.39 1.79
C ALA A 1116 14.71 1.59 0.97
N LYS A 1117 14.94 0.28 0.77
CA LYS A 1117 14.00 -0.61 0.09
C LYS A 1117 12.73 -0.87 0.93
N ALA A 1118 12.88 -1.03 2.24
CA ALA A 1118 11.80 -1.11 3.23
C ALA A 1118 10.91 0.12 3.19
N LYS A 1119 11.50 1.32 3.12
CA LYS A 1119 10.76 2.56 2.94
C LYS A 1119 10.10 2.66 1.57
N ASN A 1120 10.78 2.29 0.48
CA ASN A 1120 10.26 2.44 -0.89
C ASN A 1120 9.07 1.53 -1.19
N TYR A 1121 9.04 0.33 -0.60
CA TYR A 1121 7.91 -0.60 -0.72
C TYR A 1121 7.15 -0.78 0.60
N HIS A 1122 7.26 0.16 1.54
CA HIS A 1122 6.43 0.25 2.76
C HIS A 1122 6.43 -0.95 3.73
N TRP A 1123 7.37 -1.89 3.64
CA TRP A 1123 7.45 -3.07 4.53
C TRP A 1123 8.05 -2.81 5.92
N VAL A 1124 8.35 -1.56 6.26
CA VAL A 1124 8.60 -1.09 7.64
C VAL A 1124 7.95 0.29 7.79
N HIS A 1125 7.20 0.49 8.88
CA HIS A 1125 6.43 1.71 9.15
C HIS A 1125 7.15 2.65 10.14
#